data_AF-A0A9J6H0N9-F1
#
_entry.id   AF-A0A9J6H0N9-F1
#
_cell.length_a   1.000
_cell.length_b   1.000
_cell.length_c   1.000
_cell.angle_alpha   90.00
_cell.angle_beta   90.00
_cell.angle_gamma   90.00
#
_symmetry.space_group_name_H-M   'P 1'
#
loop_
_entity.id
_entity.type
_entity.pdbx_description
1 polymer ?
#
loop_
_entity_poly.entity_id
_entity_poly.type
_entity_poly.pdbx_seq_one_letter_code
_entity_poly.pdbx_strand_id
1 'polypeptide(L)'
;MNLSHRGLHHKTFQAHLRKVVQVCEDTAAASEADSVRAIKDLYSDLGQPPNNIDVMFDGTWMTRGRLSHIGVGCIIEVYTGLVIDHVVLSNFCLGCAIGPKASDEGYEDWLADHECQRNIDCGAGRMEVEAALIMFKRSLSKNGLRYTTVMSDGDSRTMHGLKEKGVYGFIPIGQESLPFGYIYFPQKTLLRANNMMYLRKAHCAVSHPCPELGDAPVQHADDAHLRRQPQPGGDAAQELPDGPRLLPPLPSPLPLPAPGALQGHHAHGLPTRHGPVVERVPGAAACWSRLFPSVVEGSFRLEDFVPHVTRCAHSAAWKVRALAARALVAPRGPSARRALLLQLADSLPSGGVGAGPVCPGMNNRIHGTLLQVLQMINYLRQSCIEPSFIGPFTAKLEEKVWLAGSGNKCLVSRAAYLDVMLSWLRCLSDPNQLGETLAAKLIAAMLEEPLTFSVGCRAAGEEFFVTTRQNLLLELGLRFPQLYTNEGGYLSFVLASLTSDSVEARWVALQFVKRTMVARVVESCCCCLGEGDEGAENRERVATVLLDCVICSVRQGPGRHQEFMACFSEACLLLASCDGSLLEKIDWQGPPTLEDVLSYLLDWYEQLSNEQTKRSLLELLGSVAEQLVSSGKPDLWRHPILLRWAQLLLELSEPNEDLTRRIAASSALSILSPVLISAHQSGGTIVSCWWALVNFLQDDEANIRDNATKTVIKLITLLGDPDFPLSLFAEKTPIHLAVCLFAHICEAPLALPSFVSWMLASHAPPVDVENDEQPFEKGELNTFAEEVSLTDMCGDLLSYVAKKLNGQAAFASTDFFGLVFDEEPTEPVTLSLDDLYQYCVRNIQRDASEAFSSKTALLLNRHADAILIRVYQNVRVASSLKSYVSQECVAKCLPALSGVRKALKKCGSRTVFINKMVKHLQSLLQSGGD
;
A
#
# COMPACT_ATOMS: atom_id res chain seq x y z
N MET A 1 -2.32 -9.36 -6.87
CA MET A 1 -3.19 -8.97 -8.00
C MET A 1 -2.50 -7.84 -8.76
N ASN A 2 -1.77 -8.17 -9.83
CA ASN A 2 -1.26 -7.20 -10.79
C ASN A 2 -2.01 -7.44 -12.11
N LEU A 3 -2.68 -6.43 -12.64
CA LEU A 3 -3.49 -6.54 -13.87
C LEU A 3 -2.74 -5.95 -15.06
N SER A 4 -2.78 -6.63 -16.20
CA SER A 4 -2.31 -6.07 -17.47
C SER A 4 -3.28 -5.00 -17.96
N HIS A 5 -2.84 -3.74 -17.97
CA HIS A 5 -3.68 -2.58 -18.30
C HIS A 5 -3.79 -2.34 -19.82
N ARG A 6 -4.60 -3.12 -20.54
CA ARG A 6 -5.22 -2.61 -21.79
C ARG A 6 -6.46 -1.81 -21.41
N GLY A 7 -6.31 -0.48 -21.37
CA GLY A 7 -7.36 0.44 -20.95
C GLY A 7 -8.55 0.52 -21.91
N LEU A 8 -9.70 0.93 -21.38
CA LEU A 8 -10.81 1.43 -22.20
C LEU A 8 -10.29 2.58 -23.07
N HIS A 9 -10.62 2.57 -24.37
CA HIS A 9 -10.30 3.69 -25.25
C HIS A 9 -10.85 4.99 -24.64
N HIS A 10 -10.06 6.06 -24.62
CA HIS A 10 -10.33 7.24 -23.78
C HIS A 10 -11.73 7.85 -24.02
N LYS A 11 -12.20 7.90 -25.28
CA LYS A 11 -13.55 8.36 -25.63
C LYS A 11 -14.66 7.51 -24.96
N THR A 12 -14.49 6.20 -24.94
CA THR A 12 -15.43 5.24 -24.33
C THR A 12 -15.42 5.35 -22.80
N PHE A 13 -14.23 5.46 -22.19
CA PHE A 13 -14.10 5.71 -20.76
C PHE A 13 -14.82 7.01 -20.35
N GLN A 14 -14.58 8.11 -21.07
CA GLN A 14 -15.20 9.40 -20.78
C GLN A 14 -16.72 9.41 -20.99
N ALA A 15 -17.24 8.67 -21.97
CA ALA A 15 -18.69 8.50 -22.16
C ALA A 15 -19.37 7.73 -21.02
N HIS A 16 -18.72 6.69 -20.48
CA HIS A 16 -19.23 5.97 -19.31
C HIS A 16 -19.06 6.75 -18.01
N LEU A 17 -17.94 7.46 -17.83
CA LEU A 17 -17.68 8.28 -16.64
C LEU A 17 -18.76 9.35 -16.48
N ARG A 18 -19.08 10.12 -17.53
CA ARG A 18 -20.16 11.13 -17.49
C ARG A 18 -21.51 10.55 -17.04
N LYS A 19 -21.91 9.38 -17.59
CA LYS A 19 -23.16 8.70 -17.20
C LYS A 19 -23.17 8.24 -15.74
N VAL A 20 -22.04 7.74 -15.23
CA VAL A 20 -21.93 7.30 -13.84
C VAL A 20 -21.93 8.49 -12.88
N VAL A 21 -21.20 9.58 -13.21
CA VAL A 21 -21.18 10.81 -12.42
C VAL A 21 -22.58 11.39 -12.29
N GLN A 22 -23.31 11.59 -13.40
CA GLN A 22 -24.68 12.13 -13.37
C GLN A 22 -25.60 11.31 -12.47
N VAL A 23 -25.59 9.97 -12.59
CA VAL A 23 -26.45 9.10 -11.76
C VAL A 23 -26.07 9.17 -10.28
N CYS A 24 -24.78 9.33 -9.96
CA CYS A 24 -24.33 9.54 -8.58
C CYS A 24 -24.78 10.89 -8.02
N GLU A 25 -24.65 11.97 -8.79
CA GLU A 25 -25.09 13.33 -8.42
C GLU A 25 -26.60 13.40 -8.23
N ASP A 26 -27.39 12.83 -9.15
CA ASP A 26 -28.85 12.74 -9.06
C ASP A 26 -29.29 11.97 -7.78
N THR A 27 -28.58 10.88 -7.46
CA THR A 27 -28.87 10.06 -6.28
C THR A 27 -28.51 10.79 -4.98
N ALA A 28 -27.36 11.48 -4.96
CA ALA A 28 -26.94 12.28 -3.80
C ALA A 28 -27.92 13.45 -3.57
N ALA A 29 -28.29 14.19 -4.63
CA ALA A 29 -29.26 15.28 -4.55
C ALA A 29 -30.64 14.83 -4.05
N ALA A 30 -31.11 13.64 -4.45
CA ALA A 30 -32.35 13.05 -3.92
C ALA A 30 -32.23 12.74 -2.42
N SER A 31 -31.13 12.15 -1.98
CA SER A 31 -30.89 11.86 -0.55
C SER A 31 -30.75 13.14 0.29
N GLU A 32 -30.13 14.19 -0.25
CA GLU A 32 -30.02 15.49 0.41
C GLU A 32 -31.38 16.19 0.53
N ALA A 33 -32.23 16.10 -0.49
CA ALA A 33 -33.60 16.63 -0.43
C ALA A 33 -34.43 15.95 0.67
N ASP A 34 -34.19 14.66 0.93
CA ASP A 34 -34.80 13.93 2.04
C ASP A 34 -34.25 14.39 3.39
N SER A 35 -32.92 14.54 3.54
CA SER A 35 -32.28 15.12 4.73
C SER A 35 -32.80 16.51 5.06
N VAL A 36 -32.87 17.40 4.04
CA VAL A 36 -33.31 18.80 4.19
C VAL A 36 -34.77 18.89 4.64
N ARG A 37 -35.63 17.94 4.26
CA ARG A 37 -37.01 17.86 4.78
C ARG A 37 -37.02 17.52 6.27
N ALA A 38 -36.34 16.45 6.66
CA ALA A 38 -36.26 16.04 8.08
C ALA A 38 -35.65 17.13 8.99
N ILE A 39 -34.66 17.87 8.50
CA ILE A 39 -34.02 18.98 9.23
C ILE A 39 -34.94 20.19 9.37
N LYS A 40 -35.77 20.51 8.36
CA LYS A 40 -36.76 21.60 8.49
C LYS A 40 -37.81 21.30 9.54
N ASP A 41 -38.26 20.05 9.61
CA ASP A 41 -39.19 19.60 10.64
C ASP A 41 -38.54 19.74 12.03
N LEU A 42 -37.31 19.20 12.21
CA LEU A 42 -36.55 19.30 13.47
C LEU A 42 -36.33 20.75 13.94
N TYR A 43 -35.86 21.64 13.08
CA TYR A 43 -35.58 23.03 13.47
C TYR A 43 -36.85 23.86 13.70
N SER A 44 -38.01 23.42 13.18
CA SER A 44 -39.30 24.04 13.51
C SER A 44 -39.71 23.78 14.96
N ASP A 45 -39.38 22.60 15.50
CA ASP A 45 -39.62 22.24 16.91
C ASP A 45 -38.64 22.92 17.88
N LEU A 46 -37.39 23.18 17.42
CA LEU A 46 -36.34 23.80 18.24
C LEU A 46 -36.51 25.31 18.48
N GLY A 47 -37.49 25.97 17.84
CA GLY A 47 -37.79 27.39 18.06
C GLY A 47 -36.71 28.38 17.57
N GLN A 48 -35.77 27.91 16.75
CA GLN A 48 -34.72 28.74 16.14
C GLN A 48 -35.30 29.72 15.09
N PRO A 49 -34.58 30.81 14.73
CA PRO A 49 -35.00 31.70 13.66
C PRO A 49 -35.26 30.91 12.36
N PRO A 50 -36.38 31.15 11.65
CA PRO A 50 -36.84 30.26 10.60
C PRO A 50 -35.81 30.12 9.48
N ASN A 51 -35.50 28.87 9.17
CA ASN A 51 -34.52 28.41 8.18
C ASN A 51 -33.04 28.69 8.50
N ASN A 52 -32.69 29.15 9.70
CA ASN A 52 -31.30 29.24 10.14
C ASN A 52 -30.90 27.93 10.84
N ILE A 53 -29.75 27.34 10.47
CA ILE A 53 -29.26 26.07 11.01
C ILE A 53 -27.77 26.08 11.34
N ASP A 54 -27.36 25.15 12.20
CA ASP A 54 -25.97 24.95 12.60
C ASP A 54 -25.37 23.77 11.81
N VAL A 55 -24.16 23.96 11.26
CA VAL A 55 -23.54 23.00 10.34
C VAL A 55 -22.08 22.71 10.65
N MET A 56 -21.63 21.53 10.25
CA MET A 56 -20.24 21.18 10.04
C MET A 56 -19.95 21.22 8.53
N PHE A 57 -18.75 21.65 8.17
CA PHE A 57 -18.24 21.58 6.80
C PHE A 57 -16.91 20.84 6.82
N ASP A 58 -16.77 19.81 5.97
CA ASP A 58 -15.53 19.04 5.79
C ASP A 58 -15.36 18.66 4.31
N GLY A 59 -14.13 18.35 3.92
CA GLY A 59 -13.77 17.95 2.57
C GLY A 59 -13.01 16.63 2.50
N THR A 60 -12.95 16.06 1.30
CA THR A 60 -12.06 14.94 1.00
C THR A 60 -11.43 15.10 -0.38
N TRP A 61 -10.16 14.71 -0.50
CA TRP A 61 -9.35 14.84 -1.70
C TRP A 61 -8.95 13.46 -2.23
N MET A 62 -8.67 13.36 -3.53
CA MET A 62 -8.28 12.10 -4.18
C MET A 62 -6.91 11.57 -3.71
N THR A 63 -6.01 12.48 -3.34
CA THR A 63 -4.62 12.21 -2.90
C THR A 63 -4.32 12.94 -1.59
N ARG A 64 -3.26 12.55 -0.89
CA ARG A 64 -2.72 13.32 0.26
C ARG A 64 -1.85 14.48 -0.27
N GLY A 65 -1.77 15.58 0.48
CA GLY A 65 -1.04 16.80 0.10
C GLY A 65 -1.84 17.73 -0.83
N ARG A 66 -1.33 18.96 -1.08
CA ARG A 66 -2.02 19.98 -1.91
C ARG A 66 -1.83 19.77 -3.43
N LEU A 67 -1.32 18.61 -3.85
CA LEU A 67 -1.23 18.16 -5.25
C LEU A 67 -2.51 17.47 -5.75
N SER A 68 -3.62 17.52 -5.00
CA SER A 68 -4.85 16.85 -5.41
C SER A 68 -5.64 17.63 -6.43
N HIS A 69 -5.89 17.01 -7.58
CA HIS A 69 -6.63 17.61 -8.67
C HIS A 69 -8.16 17.54 -8.52
N ILE A 70 -8.66 16.68 -7.63
CA ILE A 70 -10.09 16.41 -7.43
C ILE A 70 -10.39 16.40 -5.92
N GLY A 71 -11.40 17.17 -5.52
CA GLY A 71 -11.91 17.24 -4.16
C GLY A 71 -13.43 17.20 -4.10
N VAL A 72 -13.98 16.85 -2.94
CA VAL A 72 -15.41 16.91 -2.63
C VAL A 72 -15.58 17.61 -1.30
N GLY A 73 -16.38 18.66 -1.23
CA GLY A 73 -16.80 19.31 0.01
C GLY A 73 -18.24 18.96 0.35
N CYS A 74 -18.56 18.82 1.64
CA CYS A 74 -19.91 18.51 2.12
C CYS A 74 -20.35 19.45 3.25
N ILE A 75 -21.65 19.75 3.32
CA ILE A 75 -22.33 20.37 4.46
C ILE A 75 -23.11 19.30 5.21
N ILE A 76 -22.85 19.19 6.50
CA ILE A 76 -23.46 18.23 7.43
C ILE A 76 -24.20 19.04 8.51
N GLU A 77 -25.43 18.69 8.82
CA GLU A 77 -26.18 19.33 9.91
C GLU A 77 -25.77 18.73 11.27
N VAL A 78 -25.60 19.59 12.28
CA VAL A 78 -24.98 19.25 13.58
C VAL A 78 -25.75 18.21 14.38
N TYR A 79 -27.07 18.35 14.53
CA TYR A 79 -27.86 17.53 15.47
C TYR A 79 -28.21 16.15 14.90
N THR A 80 -28.41 16.06 13.59
CA THR A 80 -28.78 14.81 12.88
C THR A 80 -27.59 14.08 12.28
N GLY A 81 -26.47 14.77 12.02
CA GLY A 81 -25.34 14.23 11.27
C GLY A 81 -25.63 13.94 9.80
N LEU A 82 -26.75 14.46 9.26
CA LEU A 82 -27.16 14.23 7.87
C LEU A 82 -26.47 15.21 6.91
N VAL A 83 -26.06 14.71 5.75
CA VAL A 83 -25.55 15.53 4.64
C VAL A 83 -26.72 16.23 3.95
N ILE A 84 -26.57 17.54 3.72
CA ILE A 84 -27.59 18.41 3.08
C ILE A 84 -27.10 19.12 1.82
N ASP A 85 -25.79 19.20 1.59
CA ASP A 85 -25.21 19.73 0.37
C ASP A 85 -23.82 19.12 0.10
N HIS A 86 -23.48 18.90 -1.17
CA HIS A 86 -22.15 18.46 -1.60
C HIS A 86 -21.72 19.16 -2.89
N VAL A 87 -20.43 19.42 -3.04
CA VAL A 87 -19.84 19.94 -4.28
C VAL A 87 -18.60 19.15 -4.64
N VAL A 88 -18.54 18.68 -5.89
CA VAL A 88 -17.35 18.05 -6.47
C VAL A 88 -16.56 19.12 -7.21
N LEU A 89 -15.28 19.29 -6.90
CA LEU A 89 -14.37 20.22 -7.56
C LEU A 89 -13.26 19.46 -8.29
N SER A 90 -12.91 19.94 -9.48
CA SER A 90 -11.78 19.46 -10.28
C SER A 90 -11.06 20.64 -10.93
N ASN A 91 -9.75 20.76 -10.68
CA ASN A 91 -8.89 21.69 -11.45
C ASN A 91 -8.26 21.03 -12.69
N PHE A 92 -8.49 19.73 -12.90
CA PHE A 92 -7.88 18.95 -13.96
C PHE A 92 -8.90 18.49 -15.01
N CYS A 93 -8.45 18.48 -16.27
CA CYS A 93 -9.13 17.79 -17.35
C CYS A 93 -8.09 17.05 -18.19
N LEU A 94 -8.29 15.75 -18.36
CA LEU A 94 -7.42 14.91 -19.20
C LEU A 94 -7.46 15.34 -20.68
N GLY A 95 -8.59 15.91 -21.12
CA GLY A 95 -8.73 16.51 -22.45
C GLY A 95 -7.76 17.68 -22.63
N CYS A 96 -7.78 18.68 -21.74
CA CYS A 96 -6.83 19.81 -21.80
C CYS A 96 -5.37 19.39 -21.62
N ALA A 97 -5.09 18.28 -20.93
CA ALA A 97 -3.72 17.82 -20.68
C ALA A 97 -3.08 17.08 -21.86
N ILE A 98 -3.89 16.47 -22.75
CA ILE A 98 -3.44 15.65 -23.89
C ILE A 98 -3.81 16.28 -25.24
N GLY A 99 -4.78 17.19 -25.26
CA GLY A 99 -5.24 17.89 -26.47
C GLY A 99 -4.18 18.81 -27.09
N PRO A 100 -4.45 19.31 -28.31
CA PRO A 100 -3.59 20.29 -28.96
C PRO A 100 -3.39 21.52 -28.07
N LYS A 101 -2.20 22.12 -28.15
CA LYS A 101 -1.90 23.41 -27.52
C LYS A 101 -2.40 24.54 -28.41
N ALA A 102 -2.51 25.74 -27.85
CA ALA A 102 -2.88 26.95 -28.59
C ALA A 102 -1.94 27.32 -29.77
N SER A 103 -0.78 26.65 -29.87
CA SER A 103 0.18 26.74 -30.97
C SER A 103 -0.10 25.80 -32.15
N ASP A 104 -1.01 24.83 -31.98
CA ASP A 104 -1.10 23.65 -32.85
C ASP A 104 -2.28 23.78 -33.83
N GLU A 105 -2.09 23.36 -35.09
CA GLU A 105 -3.16 23.38 -36.09
C GLU A 105 -4.34 22.50 -35.65
N GLY A 106 -5.57 23.04 -35.74
CA GLY A 106 -6.79 22.38 -35.24
C GLY A 106 -7.12 22.64 -33.77
N TYR A 107 -6.37 23.50 -33.05
CA TYR A 107 -6.71 23.89 -31.67
C TYR A 107 -8.09 24.53 -31.54
N GLU A 108 -8.47 25.47 -32.43
CA GLU A 108 -9.76 26.15 -32.34
C GLU A 108 -10.95 25.21 -32.59
N ASP A 109 -10.84 24.31 -33.58
CA ASP A 109 -11.85 23.28 -33.84
C ASP A 109 -11.97 22.31 -32.65
N TRP A 110 -10.84 21.88 -32.08
CA TRP A 110 -10.82 21.05 -30.89
C TRP A 110 -11.43 21.76 -29.67
N LEU A 111 -11.12 23.04 -29.47
CA LEU A 111 -11.63 23.84 -28.36
C LEU A 111 -13.15 24.06 -28.47
N ALA A 112 -13.68 24.22 -29.68
CA ALA A 112 -15.11 24.33 -29.94
C ALA A 112 -15.88 23.03 -29.59
N ASP A 113 -15.28 21.87 -29.88
CA ASP A 113 -15.83 20.55 -29.56
C ASP A 113 -15.52 20.07 -28.11
N HIS A 114 -14.67 20.78 -27.36
CA HIS A 114 -14.17 20.29 -26.06
C HIS A 114 -15.04 20.70 -24.86
N GLU A 115 -15.82 19.74 -24.35
CA GLU A 115 -16.38 19.82 -22.99
C GLU A 115 -15.27 19.67 -21.93
N CYS A 116 -14.81 20.80 -21.38
CA CYS A 116 -13.82 20.84 -20.31
C CYS A 116 -14.37 20.29 -18.98
N GLN A 117 -13.58 19.46 -18.31
CA GLN A 117 -13.91 18.86 -17.00
C GLN A 117 -13.37 19.67 -15.80
N ARG A 118 -12.64 20.75 -16.06
CA ARG A 118 -12.22 21.71 -15.04
C ARG A 118 -13.43 22.55 -14.65
N ASN A 119 -13.82 22.52 -13.38
CA ASN A 119 -14.89 23.36 -12.84
C ASN A 119 -14.40 24.40 -11.82
N ILE A 120 -13.11 24.39 -11.48
CA ILE A 120 -12.45 25.41 -10.66
C ILE A 120 -11.03 25.67 -11.16
N ASP A 121 -10.59 26.93 -11.12
CA ASP A 121 -9.24 27.35 -11.54
C ASP A 121 -8.40 27.79 -10.32
N CYS A 122 -8.24 26.87 -9.37
CA CYS A 122 -7.41 27.10 -8.19
C CYS A 122 -6.63 25.84 -7.76
N GLY A 123 -5.54 26.02 -7.02
CA GLY A 123 -4.80 24.92 -6.40
C GLY A 123 -5.60 24.22 -5.29
N ALA A 124 -5.23 22.99 -4.94
CA ALA A 124 -6.00 22.15 -4.01
C ALA A 124 -6.20 22.79 -2.63
N GLY A 125 -5.19 23.53 -2.14
CA GLY A 125 -5.25 24.27 -0.88
C GLY A 125 -6.24 25.44 -0.83
N ARG A 126 -6.80 25.85 -1.98
CA ARG A 126 -7.88 26.86 -2.06
C ARG A 126 -9.24 26.25 -2.40
N MET A 127 -9.28 25.04 -2.97
CA MET A 127 -10.53 24.34 -3.31
C MET A 127 -11.47 24.20 -2.12
N GLU A 128 -10.94 24.03 -0.91
CA GLU A 128 -11.76 23.94 0.31
C GLU A 128 -12.59 25.21 0.55
N VAL A 129 -11.95 26.37 0.43
CA VAL A 129 -12.59 27.68 0.62
C VAL A 129 -13.60 27.94 -0.49
N GLU A 130 -13.26 27.60 -1.75
CA GLU A 130 -14.18 27.76 -2.88
C GLU A 130 -15.38 26.79 -2.78
N ALA A 131 -15.18 25.55 -2.32
CA ALA A 131 -16.26 24.59 -2.08
C ALA A 131 -17.26 25.10 -1.05
N ALA A 132 -16.77 25.64 0.08
CA ALA A 132 -17.62 26.29 1.07
C ALA A 132 -18.34 27.51 0.48
N LEU A 133 -17.62 28.40 -0.22
CA LEU A 133 -18.23 29.57 -0.86
C LEU A 133 -19.36 29.21 -1.84
N ILE A 134 -19.20 28.14 -2.63
CA ILE A 134 -20.24 27.67 -3.56
C ILE A 134 -21.47 27.18 -2.79
N MET A 135 -21.28 26.31 -1.78
CA MET A 135 -22.39 25.72 -1.02
C MET A 135 -23.12 26.75 -0.14
N PHE A 136 -22.39 27.68 0.49
CA PHE A 136 -22.99 28.75 1.29
C PHE A 136 -23.72 29.79 0.42
N LYS A 137 -23.26 30.09 -0.79
CA LYS A 137 -23.97 31.01 -1.70
C LYS A 137 -25.28 30.42 -2.24
N ARG A 138 -25.33 29.10 -2.47
CA ARG A 138 -26.52 28.42 -3.02
C ARG A 138 -27.45 27.83 -1.96
N SER A 139 -27.09 27.82 -0.68
CA SER A 139 -27.88 27.24 0.41
C SER A 139 -29.34 27.69 0.42
N LEU A 140 -29.56 29.01 0.28
CA LEU A 140 -30.88 29.61 0.28
C LEU A 140 -31.68 29.29 -0.99
N SER A 141 -31.04 29.21 -2.16
CA SER A 141 -31.72 28.91 -3.43
C SER A 141 -31.95 27.41 -3.67
N LYS A 142 -31.05 26.55 -3.18
CA LYS A 142 -31.13 25.09 -3.28
C LYS A 142 -32.03 24.49 -2.20
N ASN A 143 -31.72 24.79 -0.94
CA ASN A 143 -32.32 24.13 0.23
C ASN A 143 -33.33 25.04 0.95
N GLY A 144 -33.30 26.35 0.72
CA GLY A 144 -34.10 27.30 1.50
C GLY A 144 -33.64 27.43 2.95
N LEU A 145 -32.35 27.17 3.22
CA LEU A 145 -31.71 27.19 4.54
C LEU A 145 -30.54 28.19 4.54
N ARG A 146 -30.20 28.73 5.71
CA ARG A 146 -29.00 29.56 5.95
C ARG A 146 -28.12 28.89 6.99
N TYR A 147 -26.84 28.76 6.68
CA TYR A 147 -25.85 28.16 7.57
C TYR A 147 -25.29 29.27 8.47
N THR A 148 -25.88 29.46 9.65
CA THR A 148 -25.58 30.60 10.53
C THR A 148 -24.45 30.34 11.51
N THR A 149 -24.25 29.08 11.90
CA THR A 149 -23.15 28.67 12.79
C THR A 149 -22.36 27.56 12.13
N VAL A 150 -21.03 27.67 12.14
CA VAL A 150 -20.14 26.63 11.63
C VAL A 150 -19.30 26.07 12.78
N MET A 151 -19.42 24.78 13.03
CA MET A 151 -18.57 24.08 13.99
C MET A 151 -17.24 23.69 13.33
N SER A 152 -16.11 24.12 13.92
CA SER A 152 -14.76 23.95 13.36
C SER A 152 -13.72 23.88 14.48
N ASP A 153 -12.59 23.21 14.21
CA ASP A 153 -11.50 22.90 15.13
C ASP A 153 -10.49 24.05 15.39
N GLY A 154 -10.67 25.21 14.75
CA GLY A 154 -10.15 26.48 15.28
C GLY A 154 -9.18 27.28 14.38
N ASP A 155 -8.72 26.74 13.24
CA ASP A 155 -7.93 27.51 12.27
C ASP A 155 -8.47 27.31 10.84
N SER A 156 -9.38 28.19 10.42
CA SER A 156 -10.16 28.00 9.20
C SER A 156 -10.09 29.21 8.27
N ARG A 157 -9.17 29.13 7.30
CA ARG A 157 -9.13 30.00 6.10
C ARG A 157 -10.51 30.08 5.42
N THR A 158 -11.26 28.99 5.47
CA THR A 158 -12.66 28.86 5.05
C THR A 158 -13.59 29.86 5.74
N MET A 159 -13.52 30.01 7.07
CA MET A 159 -14.35 30.98 7.81
C MET A 159 -13.94 32.42 7.54
N HIS A 160 -12.65 32.68 7.33
CA HIS A 160 -12.19 34.00 6.90
C HIS A 160 -12.79 34.36 5.54
N GLY A 161 -12.71 33.47 4.54
CA GLY A 161 -13.29 33.68 3.21
C GLY A 161 -14.81 33.84 3.22
N LEU A 162 -15.54 33.06 4.03
CA LEU A 162 -16.99 33.19 4.20
C LEU A 162 -17.40 34.55 4.80
N LYS A 163 -16.65 35.04 5.79
CA LYS A 163 -16.87 36.35 6.43
C LYS A 163 -16.50 37.51 5.49
N GLU A 164 -15.35 37.44 4.84
CA GLU A 164 -14.87 38.44 3.87
C GLU A 164 -15.84 38.61 2.69
N LYS A 165 -16.39 37.51 2.16
CA LYS A 165 -17.36 37.55 1.05
C LYS A 165 -18.79 37.88 1.46
N GLY A 166 -19.09 38.02 2.75
CA GLY A 166 -20.40 38.46 3.24
C GLY A 166 -21.58 37.67 2.65
N VAL A 167 -21.50 36.33 2.66
CA VAL A 167 -22.36 35.47 1.83
C VAL A 167 -23.86 35.64 2.08
N TYR A 168 -24.27 36.02 3.30
CA TYR A 168 -25.66 36.34 3.68
C TYR A 168 -25.88 37.85 3.96
N GLY A 169 -25.00 38.71 3.44
CA GLY A 169 -25.05 40.16 3.63
C GLY A 169 -24.90 40.57 5.09
N PHE A 170 -26.00 41.05 5.69
CA PHE A 170 -26.04 41.54 7.07
C PHE A 170 -26.17 40.44 8.14
N ILE A 171 -26.42 39.18 7.75
CA ILE A 171 -26.48 38.05 8.68
C ILE A 171 -25.05 37.52 8.90
N PRO A 172 -24.46 37.66 10.10
CA PRO A 172 -23.13 37.15 10.37
C PRO A 172 -23.13 35.62 10.44
N ILE A 173 -22.01 35.01 10.06
CA ILE A 173 -21.77 33.57 10.24
C ILE A 173 -20.90 33.39 11.49
N GLY A 174 -21.50 32.78 12.52
CA GLY A 174 -20.84 32.39 13.75
C GLY A 174 -19.86 31.23 13.55
N GLN A 175 -18.90 31.13 14.46
CA GLN A 175 -17.96 30.01 14.52
C GLN A 175 -17.92 29.52 15.97
N GLU A 176 -18.17 28.23 16.17
CA GLU A 176 -18.08 27.60 17.48
C GLU A 176 -17.02 26.49 17.46
N SER A 177 -16.22 26.43 18.51
CA SER A 177 -15.27 25.34 18.74
C SER A 177 -16.02 24.12 19.24
N LEU A 178 -15.75 22.95 18.66
CA LEU A 178 -16.31 21.68 19.12
C LEU A 178 -16.03 21.47 20.63
N PRO A 179 -17.05 21.15 21.46
CA PRO A 179 -16.81 20.81 22.86
C PRO A 179 -15.98 19.53 22.96
N PHE A 180 -14.89 19.56 23.76
CA PHE A 180 -14.09 18.39 24.11
C PHE A 180 -14.99 17.30 24.73
N GLY A 181 -15.42 16.32 23.93
CA GLY A 181 -16.30 15.25 24.37
C GLY A 181 -17.19 14.65 23.27
N TYR A 182 -17.51 15.39 22.20
CA TYR A 182 -18.21 14.80 21.06
C TYR A 182 -17.24 13.95 20.22
N ILE A 183 -17.60 12.68 20.05
CA ILE A 183 -16.70 11.63 19.57
C ILE A 183 -16.29 11.89 18.12
N TYR A 184 -15.01 12.17 17.91
CA TYR A 184 -14.35 12.21 16.60
C TYR A 184 -14.25 10.77 16.04
N PHE A 185 -15.39 10.16 15.70
CA PHE A 185 -15.41 8.92 14.92
C PHE A 185 -14.67 9.21 13.60
N PRO A 186 -13.67 8.42 13.19
CA PRO A 186 -12.78 8.80 12.08
C PRO A 186 -13.47 8.69 10.71
N GLN A 187 -14.35 9.63 10.40
CA GLN A 187 -15.09 9.71 9.14
C GLN A 187 -14.18 10.04 7.94
N LYS A 188 -13.02 10.65 8.18
CA LYS A 188 -11.90 10.72 7.22
C LYS A 188 -11.49 9.34 6.69
N THR A 189 -11.73 8.25 7.42
CA THR A 189 -11.51 6.86 6.96
C THR A 189 -12.71 6.33 6.16
N LEU A 190 -13.94 6.72 6.51
CA LEU A 190 -15.19 6.21 5.93
C LEU A 190 -15.51 6.83 4.55
N LEU A 191 -15.23 8.13 4.37
CA LEU A 191 -15.27 8.80 3.06
C LEU A 191 -14.16 8.29 2.12
N ARG A 192 -12.92 8.12 2.62
CA ARG A 192 -11.82 7.50 1.87
C ARG A 192 -12.14 6.07 1.42
N ALA A 193 -12.74 5.26 2.29
CA ALA A 193 -13.13 3.88 1.97
C ALA A 193 -14.23 3.79 0.90
N ASN A 194 -15.10 4.80 0.77
CA ASN A 194 -16.12 4.84 -0.28
C ASN A 194 -15.52 5.33 -1.62
N ASN A 195 -14.79 6.45 -1.64
CA ASN A 195 -14.33 7.04 -2.92
C ASN A 195 -13.14 6.29 -3.57
N MET A 196 -12.19 5.73 -2.80
CA MET A 196 -11.16 4.87 -3.40
C MET A 196 -11.75 3.61 -4.08
N MET A 197 -12.94 3.16 -3.66
CA MET A 197 -13.58 1.94 -4.18
C MET A 197 -14.32 2.17 -5.50
N TYR A 198 -14.60 3.42 -5.88
CA TYR A 198 -15.32 3.76 -7.11
C TYR A 198 -14.39 3.92 -8.32
N LEU A 199 -13.27 4.65 -8.20
CA LEU A 199 -12.39 4.91 -9.34
C LEU A 199 -11.46 3.72 -9.69
N ARG A 200 -11.03 2.90 -8.71
CA ARG A 200 -10.20 1.71 -8.97
C ARG A 200 -10.97 0.48 -9.51
N LYS A 201 -12.29 0.58 -9.74
CA LYS A 201 -13.17 -0.54 -10.15
C LYS A 201 -14.01 -0.25 -11.39
N ALA A 202 -13.46 0.54 -12.32
CA ALA A 202 -14.03 0.83 -13.63
C ALA A 202 -13.34 0.09 -14.81
N HIS A 203 -12.43 -0.84 -14.53
CA HIS A 203 -11.96 -1.85 -15.50
C HIS A 203 -12.79 -3.14 -15.33
N CYS A 204 -13.02 -3.86 -16.43
CA CYS A 204 -13.87 -5.05 -16.54
C CYS A 204 -15.40 -4.81 -16.42
N ALA A 205 -15.98 -4.19 -17.45
CA ALA A 205 -17.41 -4.31 -17.74
C ALA A 205 -17.67 -4.38 -19.26
N VAL A 206 -18.48 -5.38 -19.65
CA VAL A 206 -19.13 -5.58 -20.96
C VAL A 206 -18.22 -5.95 -22.15
N SER A 207 -18.19 -7.24 -22.45
CA SER A 207 -18.19 -7.74 -23.82
C SER A 207 -19.65 -7.99 -24.25
N HIS A 208 -20.02 -7.57 -25.47
CA HIS A 208 -21.22 -8.00 -26.16
C HIS A 208 -20.95 -8.08 -27.68
N PRO A 209 -21.71 -8.89 -28.43
CA PRO A 209 -21.22 -9.49 -29.66
C PRO A 209 -21.30 -8.55 -30.86
N CYS A 210 -20.33 -8.67 -31.77
CA CYS A 210 -20.41 -8.10 -33.11
C CYS A 210 -21.39 -8.91 -33.97
N PRO A 211 -22.25 -8.30 -34.81
CA PRO A 211 -23.08 -9.03 -35.76
C PRO A 211 -22.23 -9.65 -36.87
N GLU A 212 -22.66 -10.81 -37.36
CA GLU A 212 -22.07 -11.50 -38.51
C GLU A 212 -22.21 -10.63 -39.77
N LEU A 213 -21.08 -10.31 -40.42
CA LEU A 213 -21.02 -9.87 -41.81
C LEU A 213 -20.24 -10.94 -42.57
N GLY A 214 -20.83 -11.40 -43.68
CA GLY A 214 -20.52 -12.71 -44.27
C GLY A 214 -19.15 -12.83 -44.97
N ASP A 215 -18.81 -14.09 -45.26
CA ASP A 215 -17.55 -14.51 -45.84
C ASP A 215 -17.19 -13.85 -47.18
N ALA A 216 -15.91 -13.47 -47.31
CA ALA A 216 -15.18 -13.47 -48.58
C ALA A 216 -13.71 -13.82 -48.29
N PRO A 217 -13.09 -14.78 -49.00
CA PRO A 217 -11.77 -15.29 -48.65
C PRO A 217 -10.63 -14.48 -49.27
N VAL A 218 -9.56 -14.26 -48.51
CA VAL A 218 -8.24 -13.89 -49.06
C VAL A 218 -7.17 -14.76 -48.40
N GLN A 219 -6.24 -15.24 -49.22
CA GLN A 219 -5.33 -16.35 -48.91
C GLN A 219 -4.06 -15.91 -48.16
N HIS A 220 -3.40 -16.89 -47.54
CA HIS A 220 -2.09 -16.75 -46.89
C HIS A 220 -0.98 -16.20 -47.81
N ALA A 221 -0.07 -15.42 -47.23
CA ALA A 221 1.34 -15.37 -47.61
C ALA A 221 2.19 -14.92 -46.41
N ASP A 222 3.35 -15.53 -46.24
CA ASP A 222 4.13 -15.48 -44.99
C ASP A 222 5.28 -14.44 -44.98
N ASP A 223 5.67 -14.09 -43.75
CA ASP A 223 7.04 -13.96 -43.23
C ASP A 223 8.07 -12.87 -43.65
N ALA A 224 8.88 -12.57 -42.62
CA ALA A 224 10.30 -12.20 -42.61
C ALA A 224 10.76 -10.86 -43.22
N HIS A 225 11.09 -9.91 -42.31
CA HIS A 225 12.13 -8.92 -42.55
C HIS A 225 13.53 -9.57 -42.58
N LEU A 226 14.29 -9.38 -43.67
CA LEU A 226 15.76 -9.37 -43.61
C LEU A 226 16.39 -8.38 -44.61
N ARG A 227 17.67 -8.10 -44.41
CA ARG A 227 18.37 -6.86 -44.81
C ARG A 227 18.96 -6.86 -46.25
N ARG A 228 19.03 -5.64 -46.81
CA ARG A 228 20.08 -5.03 -47.71
C ARG A 228 20.08 -5.28 -49.23
N GLN A 229 19.97 -4.15 -49.95
CA GLN A 229 20.63 -3.76 -51.23
C GLN A 229 20.20 -4.50 -52.53
N PRO A 230 20.47 -3.95 -53.74
CA PRO A 230 19.89 -2.70 -54.25
C PRO A 230 19.23 -2.85 -55.67
N GLN A 231 18.71 -1.73 -56.19
CA GLN A 231 18.19 -1.46 -57.57
C GLN A 231 18.95 -2.14 -58.75
N PRO A 232 18.36 -2.29 -59.98
CA PRO A 232 17.48 -1.28 -60.64
C PRO A 232 16.38 -1.76 -61.62
N GLY A 233 15.60 -0.80 -62.15
CA GLY A 233 15.32 -0.74 -63.59
C GLY A 233 13.86 -0.73 -64.07
N GLY A 234 13.41 0.46 -64.52
CA GLY A 234 12.31 0.69 -65.49
C GLY A 234 10.88 0.31 -65.09
N ASP A 235 9.83 0.82 -65.72
CA ASP A 235 9.61 2.03 -66.52
C ASP A 235 8.16 1.94 -67.03
N ALA A 236 7.47 3.09 -67.14
CA ALA A 236 6.19 3.25 -67.88
C ALA A 236 4.95 2.41 -67.43
N ALA A 237 3.70 2.79 -67.73
CA ALA A 237 3.05 4.09 -67.98
C ALA A 237 1.53 3.85 -68.14
N GLN A 238 0.71 4.92 -68.00
CA GLN A 238 -0.63 5.09 -68.63
C GLN A 238 -1.78 4.14 -68.19
N GLU A 239 -3.07 4.52 -68.20
CA GLU A 239 -3.73 5.81 -68.44
C GLU A 239 -5.14 5.88 -67.78
N LEU A 240 -5.68 7.11 -67.70
CA LEU A 240 -7.08 7.49 -67.40
C LEU A 240 -7.97 7.30 -68.70
N PRO A 241 -9.28 7.67 -68.82
CA PRO A 241 -10.06 8.63 -68.01
C PRO A 241 -11.62 8.45 -67.87
N ASP A 242 -12.23 9.46 -67.21
CA ASP A 242 -13.58 10.07 -67.40
C ASP A 242 -14.92 9.43 -66.92
N GLY A 243 -15.85 10.32 -66.48
CA GLY A 243 -17.18 10.06 -65.88
C GLY A 243 -18.38 10.29 -66.83
N PRO A 244 -19.53 10.95 -66.45
CA PRO A 244 -19.90 11.61 -65.17
C PRO A 244 -21.38 11.44 -64.64
N ARG A 245 -21.64 11.95 -63.41
CA ARG A 245 -22.87 12.51 -62.74
C ARG A 245 -24.33 12.17 -63.20
N LEU A 246 -25.26 11.99 -62.22
CA LEU A 246 -26.55 12.73 -62.05
C LEU A 246 -27.37 12.34 -60.76
N LEU A 247 -28.31 13.21 -60.30
CA LEU A 247 -29.25 13.15 -59.14
C LEU A 247 -30.40 14.18 -59.40
N PRO A 248 -31.53 14.32 -58.62
CA PRO A 248 -32.36 13.43 -57.77
C PRO A 248 -33.85 13.37 -58.30
N PRO A 249 -34.97 13.00 -57.56
CA PRO A 249 -35.68 13.89 -56.58
C PRO A 249 -36.64 13.18 -55.53
N LEU A 250 -37.58 13.94 -54.90
CA LEU A 250 -38.59 13.62 -53.84
C LEU A 250 -39.74 14.71 -53.85
N PRO A 251 -40.84 14.78 -53.00
CA PRO A 251 -41.46 13.90 -51.96
C PRO A 251 -43.05 13.82 -52.00
N SER A 252 -43.72 13.53 -50.85
CA SER A 252 -45.11 13.93 -50.40
C SER A 252 -46.33 12.96 -50.58
N PRO A 253 -47.54 13.16 -49.96
CA PRO A 253 -47.83 13.15 -48.49
C PRO A 253 -49.14 12.40 -48.03
N LEU A 254 -49.52 12.55 -46.73
CA LEU A 254 -50.66 11.94 -45.96
C LEU A 254 -52.11 12.44 -46.25
N PRO A 255 -53.15 11.72 -45.78
CA PRO A 255 -54.47 12.31 -45.44
C PRO A 255 -55.13 11.88 -44.09
N LEU A 256 -56.07 12.71 -43.60
CA LEU A 256 -57.03 12.59 -42.46
C LEU A 256 -58.19 13.61 -42.73
N PRO A 257 -59.32 13.71 -41.97
CA PRO A 257 -60.16 12.74 -41.22
C PRO A 257 -61.70 12.92 -41.50
N ALA A 258 -62.60 12.54 -40.57
CA ALA A 258 -63.96 13.10 -40.23
C ALA A 258 -65.17 12.08 -40.19
N PRO A 259 -66.42 12.44 -39.77
CA PRO A 259 -66.86 12.35 -38.34
C PRO A 259 -68.33 11.86 -38.03
N GLY A 260 -68.68 11.71 -36.73
CA GLY A 260 -70.08 11.61 -36.19
C GLY A 260 -70.20 10.69 -34.94
N ALA A 261 -70.45 11.16 -33.71
CA ALA A 261 -71.73 11.59 -33.07
C ALA A 261 -72.66 10.40 -32.66
N LEU A 262 -73.23 10.24 -31.45
CA LEU A 262 -73.33 11.05 -30.20
C LEU A 262 -73.73 10.16 -28.98
N GLN A 263 -73.33 10.55 -27.75
CA GLN A 263 -73.87 10.18 -26.40
C GLN A 263 -73.83 8.68 -25.93
N GLY A 264 -73.53 8.34 -24.67
CA GLY A 264 -73.12 9.17 -23.52
C GLY A 264 -72.70 8.35 -22.26
N HIS A 265 -72.00 9.01 -21.33
CA HIS A 265 -71.67 8.63 -19.93
C HIS A 265 -71.16 7.19 -19.61
N HIS A 266 -69.85 7.03 -19.39
CA HIS A 266 -69.24 6.84 -18.05
C HIS A 266 -67.70 6.82 -18.16
N ALA A 267 -67.02 7.09 -17.04
CA ALA A 267 -65.57 7.39 -16.92
C ALA A 267 -64.60 6.59 -17.81
N HIS A 268 -63.81 7.29 -18.63
CA HIS A 268 -62.64 6.71 -19.31
C HIS A 268 -61.45 6.57 -18.36
N GLY A 269 -61.08 5.34 -18.04
CA GLY A 269 -59.67 4.97 -17.83
C GLY A 269 -59.13 4.37 -19.12
N LEU A 270 -58.01 4.88 -19.63
CA LEU A 270 -57.29 4.43 -20.84
C LEU A 270 -55.88 5.07 -20.87
N PRO A 271 -54.89 4.54 -21.60
CA PRO A 271 -54.02 3.48 -21.09
C PRO A 271 -52.56 3.95 -20.88
N THR A 272 -51.94 3.49 -19.80
CA THR A 272 -50.50 3.74 -19.56
C THR A 272 -49.61 2.91 -20.49
N ARG A 273 -49.00 3.55 -21.49
CA ARG A 273 -47.75 3.06 -22.11
C ARG A 273 -46.59 3.23 -21.12
N HIS A 274 -46.53 2.38 -20.09
CA HIS A 274 -45.32 2.24 -19.30
C HIS A 274 -44.30 1.38 -20.05
N GLY A 275 -43.29 2.01 -20.64
CA GLY A 275 -42.01 1.34 -20.88
C GLY A 275 -41.42 0.89 -19.52
N PRO A 276 -40.86 -0.32 -19.40
CA PRO A 276 -40.52 -0.87 -18.10
C PRO A 276 -39.35 -0.14 -17.44
N VAL A 277 -39.53 0.18 -16.16
CA VAL A 277 -38.53 0.78 -15.27
C VAL A 277 -37.44 -0.27 -14.96
N VAL A 278 -36.30 -0.23 -15.67
CA VAL A 278 -35.30 -1.33 -15.63
C VAL A 278 -33.94 -0.97 -15.00
N GLU A 279 -33.54 0.31 -14.89
CA GLU A 279 -32.16 0.68 -14.50
C GLU A 279 -32.00 1.48 -13.18
N ARG A 280 -32.99 1.47 -12.27
CA ARG A 280 -32.95 2.26 -11.00
C ARG A 280 -32.64 1.47 -9.72
N VAL A 281 -31.82 0.41 -9.78
CA VAL A 281 -31.48 -0.43 -8.59
C VAL A 281 -29.97 -0.75 -8.32
N PRO A 282 -28.95 -0.04 -8.85
CA PRO A 282 -27.58 -0.25 -8.37
C PRO A 282 -27.32 0.23 -6.92
N GLY A 283 -27.89 1.37 -6.52
CA GLY A 283 -27.58 2.04 -5.25
C GLY A 283 -28.05 1.26 -4.01
N ALA A 284 -29.30 0.78 -4.00
CA ALA A 284 -29.87 0.04 -2.87
C ALA A 284 -29.05 -1.22 -2.53
N ALA A 285 -28.61 -1.97 -3.54
CA ALA A 285 -27.80 -3.18 -3.36
C ALA A 285 -26.43 -2.88 -2.71
N ALA A 286 -25.87 -1.69 -2.91
CA ALA A 286 -24.61 -1.28 -2.26
C ALA A 286 -24.82 -1.02 -0.76
N CYS A 287 -25.86 -0.25 -0.38
CA CYS A 287 -26.23 -0.02 1.02
C CYS A 287 -26.54 -1.32 1.77
N TRP A 288 -27.35 -2.22 1.17
CA TRP A 288 -27.77 -3.46 1.83
C TRP A 288 -26.63 -4.47 2.04
N SER A 289 -25.55 -4.39 1.24
CA SER A 289 -24.35 -5.24 1.41
C SER A 289 -23.53 -4.95 2.68
N ARG A 290 -23.97 -3.98 3.50
CA ARG A 290 -23.34 -3.50 4.74
C ARG A 290 -24.32 -3.38 5.93
N LEU A 291 -25.61 -3.74 5.77
CA LEU A 291 -26.59 -3.71 6.87
C LEU A 291 -26.42 -4.94 7.77
N PHE A 292 -26.16 -4.70 9.05
CA PHE A 292 -26.35 -5.68 10.12
C PHE A 292 -27.76 -5.53 10.72
N PRO A 293 -28.36 -6.58 11.29
CA PRO A 293 -29.65 -6.46 11.95
C PRO A 293 -29.53 -5.54 13.18
N SER A 294 -30.27 -4.42 13.17
CA SER A 294 -30.52 -3.63 14.37
C SER A 294 -31.57 -4.34 15.23
N VAL A 295 -31.44 -4.26 16.55
CA VAL A 295 -32.36 -4.88 17.53
C VAL A 295 -33.64 -4.05 17.73
N VAL A 296 -33.79 -2.93 17.02
CA VAL A 296 -34.96 -2.04 17.12
C VAL A 296 -36.10 -2.57 16.25
N GLU A 297 -37.16 -3.06 16.90
CA GLU A 297 -38.41 -3.45 16.24
C GLU A 297 -39.10 -2.23 15.60
N GLY A 298 -39.33 -2.26 14.27
CA GLY A 298 -39.94 -1.14 13.57
C GLY A 298 -40.23 -1.34 12.08
N SER A 299 -41.42 -1.82 11.75
CA SER A 299 -42.11 -1.76 10.44
C SER A 299 -41.49 -2.35 9.15
N PHE A 300 -40.16 -2.56 9.03
CA PHE A 300 -39.55 -3.07 7.79
C PHE A 300 -38.99 -4.48 7.94
N ARG A 301 -39.46 -5.44 7.12
CA ARG A 301 -38.91 -6.81 7.07
C ARG A 301 -37.91 -6.93 5.93
N LEU A 302 -36.66 -7.26 6.26
CA LEU A 302 -35.59 -7.50 5.28
C LEU A 302 -35.92 -8.65 4.29
N GLU A 303 -36.88 -9.52 4.63
CA GLU A 303 -37.35 -10.63 3.80
C GLU A 303 -38.10 -10.16 2.55
N ASP A 304 -38.83 -9.03 2.62
CA ASP A 304 -39.65 -8.49 1.52
C ASP A 304 -38.80 -8.12 0.28
N PHE A 305 -37.50 -7.86 0.50
CA PHE A 305 -36.55 -7.48 -0.55
C PHE A 305 -35.86 -8.67 -1.23
N VAL A 306 -36.00 -9.89 -0.71
CA VAL A 306 -35.38 -11.11 -1.28
C VAL A 306 -35.70 -11.31 -2.77
N PRO A 307 -36.94 -11.13 -3.28
CA PRO A 307 -37.24 -11.29 -4.70
C PRO A 307 -36.44 -10.35 -5.60
N HIS A 308 -36.19 -9.11 -5.14
CA HIS A 308 -35.39 -8.12 -5.85
C HIS A 308 -33.90 -8.49 -5.85
N VAL A 309 -33.37 -8.92 -4.70
CA VAL A 309 -31.98 -9.41 -4.58
C VAL A 309 -31.74 -10.62 -5.49
N THR A 310 -32.65 -11.59 -5.52
CA THR A 310 -32.57 -12.76 -6.40
C THR A 310 -32.64 -12.38 -7.88
N ARG A 311 -33.38 -11.33 -8.26
CA ARG A 311 -33.36 -10.80 -9.63
C ARG A 311 -32.02 -10.14 -9.98
N CYS A 312 -31.43 -9.38 -9.05
CA CYS A 312 -30.10 -8.79 -9.22
C CYS A 312 -28.97 -9.84 -9.33
N ALA A 313 -29.12 -11.00 -8.68
CA ALA A 313 -28.15 -12.09 -8.73
C ALA A 313 -27.92 -12.67 -10.14
N HIS A 314 -28.84 -12.44 -11.10
CA HIS A 314 -28.71 -12.92 -12.48
C HIS A 314 -28.26 -11.83 -13.47
N SER A 315 -27.87 -10.64 -12.99
CA SER A 315 -27.44 -9.51 -13.84
C SER A 315 -26.22 -9.84 -14.71
N ALA A 316 -26.15 -9.26 -15.92
CA ALA A 316 -24.94 -9.33 -16.74
C ALA A 316 -23.70 -8.71 -16.03
N ALA A 317 -23.92 -7.68 -15.22
CA ALA A 317 -22.86 -7.02 -14.45
C ALA A 317 -22.40 -7.90 -13.26
N TRP A 318 -21.17 -8.43 -13.34
CA TRP A 318 -20.55 -9.25 -12.28
C TRP A 318 -20.64 -8.60 -10.89
N LYS A 319 -20.35 -7.29 -10.78
CA LYS A 319 -20.38 -6.54 -9.51
C LYS A 319 -21.78 -6.51 -8.88
N VAL A 320 -22.85 -6.45 -9.69
CA VAL A 320 -24.23 -6.50 -9.21
C VAL A 320 -24.55 -7.90 -8.66
N ARG A 321 -24.09 -8.97 -9.32
CA ARG A 321 -24.24 -10.35 -8.82
C ARG A 321 -23.51 -10.57 -7.50
N ALA A 322 -22.27 -10.06 -7.38
CA ALA A 322 -21.49 -10.15 -6.15
C ALA A 322 -22.11 -9.35 -4.97
N LEU A 323 -22.67 -8.16 -5.24
CA LEU A 323 -23.40 -7.39 -4.23
C LEU A 323 -24.71 -8.07 -3.82
N ALA A 324 -25.48 -8.58 -4.78
CA ALA A 324 -26.70 -9.34 -4.50
C ALA A 324 -26.43 -10.61 -3.68
N ALA A 325 -25.36 -11.34 -3.99
CA ALA A 325 -24.95 -12.51 -3.22
C ALA A 325 -24.62 -12.18 -1.76
N ARG A 326 -23.95 -11.03 -1.51
CA ARG A 326 -23.67 -10.56 -0.14
C ARG A 326 -24.92 -10.09 0.59
N ALA A 327 -25.81 -9.36 -0.08
CA ALA A 327 -27.06 -8.85 0.50
C ALA A 327 -28.02 -9.98 0.94
N LEU A 328 -27.91 -11.17 0.35
CA LEU A 328 -28.74 -12.34 0.69
C LEU A 328 -28.49 -12.91 2.11
N VAL A 329 -27.37 -12.56 2.74
CA VAL A 329 -26.90 -13.19 4.00
C VAL A 329 -27.59 -12.62 5.25
N ALA A 330 -27.79 -11.30 5.30
CA ALA A 330 -28.37 -10.60 6.45
C ALA A 330 -29.85 -10.93 6.79
N PRO A 331 -30.77 -11.13 5.83
CA PRO A 331 -32.21 -11.17 6.13
C PRO A 331 -32.78 -12.42 6.85
N ARG A 332 -32.02 -13.49 7.05
CA ARG A 332 -32.58 -14.83 7.36
C ARG A 332 -32.01 -15.48 8.60
N GLY A 333 -32.83 -16.23 9.35
CA GLY A 333 -32.40 -17.06 10.49
C GLY A 333 -31.73 -18.39 10.11
N PRO A 334 -30.98 -19.05 11.04
CA PRO A 334 -30.13 -20.20 10.73
C PRO A 334 -30.81 -21.39 10.02
N SER A 335 -32.04 -21.75 10.41
CA SER A 335 -32.77 -22.86 9.78
C SER A 335 -33.21 -22.54 8.34
N ALA A 336 -33.62 -21.29 8.08
CA ALA A 336 -34.00 -20.83 6.74
C ALA A 336 -32.79 -20.71 5.78
N ARG A 337 -31.57 -20.48 6.31
CA ARG A 337 -30.32 -20.47 5.53
C ARG A 337 -29.98 -21.84 4.95
N ARG A 338 -30.14 -22.92 5.74
CA ARG A 338 -29.86 -24.30 5.31
C ARG A 338 -30.82 -24.77 4.21
N ALA A 339 -32.11 -24.52 4.36
CA ALA A 339 -33.11 -24.82 3.33
C ALA A 339 -32.84 -24.03 2.04
N LEU A 340 -32.49 -22.75 2.14
CA LEU A 340 -32.13 -21.92 0.98
C LEU A 340 -30.86 -22.43 0.28
N LEU A 341 -29.87 -22.92 1.02
CA LEU A 341 -28.62 -23.42 0.45
C LEU A 341 -28.86 -24.68 -0.41
N LEU A 342 -29.72 -25.59 0.04
CA LEU A 342 -30.17 -26.74 -0.76
C LEU A 342 -30.99 -26.29 -1.99
N GLN A 343 -31.94 -25.37 -1.82
CA GLN A 343 -32.73 -24.82 -2.93
C GLN A 343 -31.86 -24.15 -4.01
N LEU A 344 -30.79 -23.44 -3.61
CA LEU A 344 -29.84 -22.83 -4.54
C LEU A 344 -29.04 -23.90 -5.31
N ALA A 345 -28.58 -24.95 -4.64
CA ALA A 345 -27.89 -26.07 -5.29
C ALA A 345 -28.80 -26.86 -6.26
N ASP A 346 -30.05 -27.12 -5.87
CA ASP A 346 -31.07 -27.73 -6.75
C ASP A 346 -31.38 -26.87 -7.97
N SER A 347 -31.32 -25.54 -7.84
CA SER A 347 -31.55 -24.59 -8.94
C SER A 347 -30.44 -24.57 -10.01
N LEU A 348 -29.29 -25.19 -9.75
CA LEU A 348 -28.21 -25.36 -10.72
C LEU A 348 -28.56 -26.47 -11.74
N PRO A 349 -28.25 -26.29 -13.04
CA PRO A 349 -28.55 -27.29 -14.05
C PRO A 349 -27.84 -28.62 -13.79
N SER A 350 -28.57 -29.73 -13.92
CA SER A 350 -27.99 -31.08 -13.92
C SER A 350 -27.42 -31.40 -15.30
N GLY A 351 -26.18 -31.87 -15.36
CA GLY A 351 -25.47 -32.15 -16.60
C GLY A 351 -25.90 -33.48 -17.20
N GLY A 352 -26.67 -33.45 -18.29
CA GLY A 352 -26.99 -34.62 -19.10
C GLY A 352 -26.23 -34.60 -20.42
N VAL A 353 -25.64 -35.73 -20.80
CA VAL A 353 -25.06 -35.94 -22.15
C VAL A 353 -26.19 -35.79 -23.17
N GLY A 354 -26.16 -34.70 -23.96
CA GLY A 354 -27.21 -34.35 -24.93
C GLY A 354 -27.87 -32.97 -24.72
N ALA A 355 -27.55 -32.24 -23.66
CA ALA A 355 -27.97 -30.83 -23.55
C ALA A 355 -27.25 -29.97 -24.60
N GLY A 356 -28.03 -29.31 -25.47
CA GLY A 356 -27.52 -28.39 -26.50
C GLY A 356 -26.79 -27.15 -25.93
N PRO A 357 -26.23 -26.29 -26.79
CA PRO A 357 -25.40 -25.15 -26.36
C PRO A 357 -26.13 -24.25 -25.35
N VAL A 358 -25.58 -24.20 -24.13
CA VAL A 358 -26.11 -23.41 -23.01
C VAL A 358 -26.22 -21.93 -23.41
N CYS A 359 -27.44 -21.39 -23.40
CA CYS A 359 -27.69 -20.03 -23.87
C CYS A 359 -26.87 -18.98 -23.07
N PRO A 360 -26.39 -17.88 -23.68
CA PRO A 360 -25.53 -16.90 -23.02
C PRO A 360 -26.07 -16.34 -21.68
N GLY A 361 -27.40 -16.20 -21.55
CA GLY A 361 -28.04 -15.75 -20.31
C GLY A 361 -27.98 -16.75 -19.15
N MET A 362 -27.84 -18.06 -19.43
CA MET A 362 -27.79 -19.10 -18.40
C MET A 362 -26.47 -19.06 -17.62
N ASN A 363 -25.34 -18.74 -18.28
CA ASN A 363 -24.05 -18.58 -17.61
C ASN A 363 -24.07 -17.47 -16.54
N ASN A 364 -24.78 -16.37 -16.81
CA ASN A 364 -24.93 -15.29 -15.83
C ASN A 364 -25.72 -15.73 -14.59
N ARG A 365 -26.78 -16.54 -14.81
CA ARG A 365 -27.58 -17.16 -13.76
C ARG A 365 -26.76 -18.17 -12.94
N ILE A 366 -26.08 -19.13 -13.59
CA ILE A 366 -25.24 -20.16 -12.94
C ILE A 366 -24.21 -19.51 -12.02
N HIS A 367 -23.37 -18.61 -12.54
CA HIS A 367 -22.37 -17.92 -11.72
C HIS A 367 -23.01 -17.02 -10.63
N GLY A 368 -24.17 -16.43 -10.90
CA GLY A 368 -24.96 -15.70 -9.90
C GLY A 368 -25.36 -16.56 -8.70
N THR A 369 -25.98 -17.71 -8.97
CA THR A 369 -26.34 -18.73 -7.98
C THR A 369 -25.12 -19.25 -7.23
N LEU A 370 -24.01 -19.55 -7.93
CA LEU A 370 -22.77 -20.01 -7.31
C LEU A 370 -22.17 -18.96 -6.35
N LEU A 371 -22.21 -17.66 -6.69
CA LEU A 371 -21.82 -16.61 -5.76
C LEU A 371 -22.74 -16.55 -4.53
N GLN A 372 -24.05 -16.73 -4.67
CA GLN A 372 -24.98 -16.78 -3.53
C GLN A 372 -24.67 -17.97 -2.61
N VAL A 373 -24.42 -19.15 -3.17
CA VAL A 373 -23.98 -20.37 -2.46
C VAL A 373 -22.66 -20.11 -1.72
N LEU A 374 -21.67 -19.52 -2.40
CA LEU A 374 -20.35 -19.20 -1.84
C LEU A 374 -20.43 -18.24 -0.64
N GLN A 375 -21.24 -17.18 -0.73
CA GLN A 375 -21.42 -16.24 0.38
C GLN A 375 -22.13 -16.91 1.57
N MET A 376 -23.12 -17.77 1.30
CA MET A 376 -23.81 -18.53 2.34
C MET A 376 -22.88 -19.50 3.06
N ILE A 377 -22.03 -20.25 2.34
CA ILE A 377 -21.04 -21.16 2.93
C ILE A 377 -20.00 -20.38 3.77
N ASN A 378 -19.48 -19.26 3.27
CA ASN A 378 -18.50 -18.48 4.00
C ASN A 378 -19.08 -17.84 5.28
N TYR A 379 -20.37 -17.49 5.30
CA TYR A 379 -21.06 -17.10 6.53
C TYR A 379 -21.28 -18.31 7.46
N LEU A 380 -21.71 -19.46 6.91
CA LEU A 380 -21.87 -20.69 7.70
C LEU A 380 -20.56 -21.15 8.34
N ARG A 381 -19.37 -20.85 7.79
CA ARG A 381 -18.09 -21.12 8.47
C ARG A 381 -17.98 -20.47 9.86
N GLN A 382 -18.74 -19.40 10.13
CA GLN A 382 -18.78 -18.70 11.42
C GLN A 382 -19.81 -19.32 12.40
N SER A 383 -20.51 -20.39 12.02
CA SER A 383 -21.54 -21.07 12.80
C SER A 383 -21.36 -22.58 12.74
N CYS A 384 -21.46 -23.31 13.85
CA CYS A 384 -21.28 -24.76 13.83
C CYS A 384 -22.28 -25.44 12.86
N ILE A 385 -21.75 -26.20 11.89
CA ILE A 385 -22.57 -26.93 10.91
C ILE A 385 -23.07 -28.22 11.55
N GLU A 386 -24.37 -28.49 11.42
CA GLU A 386 -24.97 -29.73 11.90
C GLU A 386 -24.53 -30.92 11.02
N PRO A 387 -24.00 -32.03 11.57
CA PRO A 387 -23.51 -33.16 10.78
C PRO A 387 -24.54 -33.77 9.82
N SER A 388 -25.83 -33.73 10.19
CA SER A 388 -26.96 -34.19 9.37
C SER A 388 -27.12 -33.45 8.04
N PHE A 389 -26.64 -32.20 7.95
CA PHE A 389 -26.74 -31.35 6.76
C PHE A 389 -25.63 -31.62 5.73
N ILE A 390 -24.49 -32.17 6.19
CA ILE A 390 -23.28 -32.31 5.38
C ILE A 390 -23.51 -33.27 4.20
N GLY A 391 -23.97 -34.49 4.47
CA GLY A 391 -24.23 -35.50 3.44
C GLY A 391 -25.19 -35.03 2.34
N PRO A 392 -26.41 -34.54 2.68
CA PRO A 392 -27.37 -34.04 1.69
C PRO A 392 -26.83 -32.91 0.81
N PHE A 393 -26.06 -31.97 1.37
CA PHE A 393 -25.50 -30.87 0.60
C PHE A 393 -24.32 -31.33 -0.28
N THR A 394 -23.42 -32.17 0.25
CA THR A 394 -22.31 -32.76 -0.52
C THR A 394 -22.83 -33.56 -1.73
N ALA A 395 -23.86 -34.39 -1.55
CA ALA A 395 -24.49 -35.13 -2.65
C ALA A 395 -25.09 -34.19 -3.73
N LYS A 396 -25.71 -33.08 -3.31
CA LYS A 396 -26.25 -32.07 -4.23
C LYS A 396 -25.19 -31.31 -5.02
N LEU A 397 -23.98 -31.19 -4.47
CA LEU A 397 -22.83 -30.66 -5.20
C LEU A 397 -22.25 -31.73 -6.14
N GLU A 398 -22.19 -32.99 -5.71
CA GLU A 398 -21.72 -34.12 -6.53
C GLU A 398 -22.52 -34.30 -7.83
N GLU A 399 -23.86 -34.12 -7.79
CA GLU A 399 -24.73 -34.07 -8.98
C GLU A 399 -24.30 -33.01 -10.03
N LYS A 400 -23.52 -31.99 -9.63
CA LYS A 400 -23.17 -30.82 -10.44
C LYS A 400 -21.68 -30.75 -10.81
N VAL A 401 -20.90 -31.81 -10.56
CA VAL A 401 -19.43 -31.86 -10.86
C VAL A 401 -19.09 -31.54 -12.32
N TRP A 402 -20.01 -31.77 -13.27
CA TRP A 402 -19.86 -31.34 -14.66
C TRP A 402 -19.54 -29.83 -14.83
N LEU A 403 -19.91 -28.99 -13.86
CA LEU A 403 -19.58 -27.55 -13.83
C LEU A 403 -18.07 -27.29 -13.64
N ALA A 404 -17.31 -28.24 -13.09
CA ALA A 404 -15.85 -28.17 -12.97
C ALA A 404 -15.13 -28.54 -14.28
N GLY A 405 -15.66 -29.52 -15.02
CA GLY A 405 -15.03 -30.09 -16.21
C GLY A 405 -15.25 -29.31 -17.51
N SER A 406 -14.68 -29.83 -18.60
CA SER A 406 -14.73 -29.25 -19.96
C SER A 406 -16.14 -29.11 -20.55
N GLY A 407 -17.13 -29.83 -20.01
CA GLY A 407 -18.55 -29.66 -20.36
C GLY A 407 -19.11 -28.25 -20.09
N ASN A 408 -18.48 -27.49 -19.18
CA ASN A 408 -18.81 -26.09 -18.93
C ASN A 408 -17.80 -25.15 -19.62
N LYS A 409 -18.16 -24.62 -20.79
CA LYS A 409 -17.28 -23.70 -21.55
C LYS A 409 -17.00 -22.35 -20.88
N CYS A 410 -17.67 -22.01 -19.78
CA CYS A 410 -17.51 -20.70 -19.12
C CYS A 410 -16.52 -20.78 -17.95
N LEU A 411 -15.26 -20.43 -18.19
CA LEU A 411 -14.16 -20.46 -17.18
C LEU A 411 -14.53 -19.74 -15.87
N VAL A 412 -15.22 -18.61 -15.95
CA VAL A 412 -15.69 -17.85 -14.78
C VAL A 412 -16.71 -18.63 -13.95
N SER A 413 -17.62 -19.39 -14.59
CA SER A 413 -18.57 -20.27 -13.90
C SER A 413 -17.89 -21.52 -13.33
N ARG A 414 -16.87 -22.07 -14.02
CA ARG A 414 -16.04 -23.17 -13.50
C ARG A 414 -15.32 -22.71 -12.23
N ALA A 415 -14.61 -21.58 -12.29
CA ALA A 415 -13.90 -21.00 -11.15
C ALA A 415 -14.82 -20.80 -9.94
N ALA A 416 -16.01 -20.20 -10.13
CA ALA A 416 -16.97 -20.01 -9.05
C ALA A 416 -17.50 -21.33 -8.45
N TYR A 417 -17.65 -22.40 -9.24
CA TYR A 417 -18.00 -23.73 -8.73
C TYR A 417 -16.86 -24.34 -7.90
N LEU A 418 -15.62 -24.21 -8.37
CA LEU A 418 -14.44 -24.67 -7.65
C LEU A 418 -14.21 -23.87 -6.35
N ASP A 419 -14.52 -22.56 -6.32
CA ASP A 419 -14.49 -21.73 -5.10
C ASP A 419 -15.55 -22.18 -4.08
N VAL A 420 -16.71 -22.62 -4.55
CA VAL A 420 -17.75 -23.25 -3.72
C VAL A 420 -17.24 -24.57 -3.14
N MET A 421 -16.63 -25.46 -3.95
CA MET A 421 -16.02 -26.72 -3.45
C MET A 421 -14.94 -26.44 -2.40
N LEU A 422 -14.01 -25.54 -2.70
CA LEU A 422 -12.90 -25.16 -1.83
C LEU A 422 -13.39 -24.52 -0.52
N SER A 423 -14.43 -23.70 -0.60
CA SER A 423 -15.04 -23.09 0.59
C SER A 423 -15.80 -24.10 1.43
N TRP A 424 -16.46 -25.07 0.81
CA TRP A 424 -17.14 -26.18 1.49
C TRP A 424 -16.15 -27.10 2.19
N LEU A 425 -15.08 -27.53 1.50
CA LEU A 425 -13.99 -28.34 2.03
C LEU A 425 -13.32 -27.73 3.28
N ARG A 426 -13.28 -26.39 3.36
CA ARG A 426 -12.79 -25.60 4.50
C ARG A 426 -13.82 -25.40 5.64
N CYS A 427 -15.05 -25.90 5.49
CA CYS A 427 -16.06 -25.90 6.54
C CYS A 427 -16.29 -27.28 7.17
N LEU A 428 -15.82 -28.35 6.52
CA LEU A 428 -15.88 -29.72 7.04
C LEU A 428 -14.89 -29.90 8.20
N SER A 429 -15.35 -30.49 9.29
CA SER A 429 -14.51 -30.74 10.49
C SER A 429 -13.62 -31.96 10.34
N ASP A 430 -14.09 -32.97 9.60
CA ASP A 430 -13.33 -34.14 9.19
C ASP A 430 -13.21 -34.16 7.65
N PRO A 431 -11.98 -34.18 7.07
CA PRO A 431 -11.76 -34.28 5.63
C PRO A 431 -12.55 -35.38 4.92
N ASN A 432 -12.79 -36.51 5.58
CA ASN A 432 -13.48 -37.66 5.00
C ASN A 432 -14.96 -37.38 4.70
N GLN A 433 -15.54 -36.33 5.30
CA GLN A 433 -16.92 -35.91 5.10
C GLN A 433 -17.22 -35.40 3.67
N LEU A 434 -16.20 -35.12 2.85
CA LEU A 434 -16.38 -34.85 1.42
C LEU A 434 -16.72 -36.13 0.63
N GLY A 435 -16.24 -37.29 1.10
CA GLY A 435 -16.30 -38.56 0.38
C GLY A 435 -15.21 -38.68 -0.71
N GLU A 436 -14.48 -39.79 -0.69
CA GLU A 436 -13.43 -40.10 -1.67
C GLU A 436 -13.97 -40.15 -3.11
N THR A 437 -15.23 -40.59 -3.30
CA THR A 437 -15.90 -40.63 -4.61
C THR A 437 -16.07 -39.24 -5.23
N LEU A 438 -16.42 -38.22 -4.44
CA LEU A 438 -16.53 -36.84 -4.93
C LEU A 438 -15.14 -36.25 -5.21
N ALA A 439 -14.16 -36.51 -4.35
CA ALA A 439 -12.78 -36.10 -4.57
C ALA A 439 -12.22 -36.67 -5.89
N ALA A 440 -12.41 -37.97 -6.14
CA ALA A 440 -11.97 -38.63 -7.37
C ALA A 440 -12.65 -38.04 -8.63
N LYS A 441 -13.98 -37.82 -8.58
CA LYS A 441 -14.73 -37.18 -9.67
C LYS A 441 -14.24 -35.76 -9.96
N LEU A 442 -13.93 -34.97 -8.93
CA LEU A 442 -13.41 -33.61 -9.07
C LEU A 442 -11.98 -33.61 -9.65
N ILE A 443 -11.11 -34.51 -9.19
CA ILE A 443 -9.72 -34.64 -9.68
C ILE A 443 -9.73 -35.03 -11.16
N ALA A 444 -10.48 -36.07 -11.54
CA ALA A 444 -10.60 -36.50 -12.94
C ALA A 444 -11.09 -35.36 -13.85
N ALA A 445 -12.20 -34.70 -13.48
CA ALA A 445 -12.78 -33.60 -14.24
C ALA A 445 -11.87 -32.36 -14.39
N MET A 446 -10.81 -32.24 -13.59
CA MET A 446 -9.84 -31.13 -13.65
C MET A 446 -8.49 -31.52 -14.27
N LEU A 447 -8.06 -32.79 -14.17
CA LEU A 447 -6.77 -33.25 -14.70
C LEU A 447 -6.81 -33.67 -16.17
N GLU A 448 -7.98 -34.01 -16.72
CA GLU A 448 -8.15 -34.37 -18.15
C GLU A 448 -7.84 -33.21 -19.14
N GLU A 449 -7.71 -31.97 -18.65
CA GLU A 449 -7.53 -30.78 -19.48
C GLU A 449 -6.11 -30.19 -19.30
N PRO A 450 -5.25 -30.18 -20.33
CA PRO A 450 -3.92 -29.59 -20.26
C PRO A 450 -3.99 -28.05 -20.23
N LEU A 451 -3.06 -27.43 -19.51
CA LEU A 451 -2.96 -25.96 -19.37
C LEU A 451 -2.38 -25.25 -20.63
N THR A 452 -2.46 -25.87 -21.80
CA THR A 452 -1.90 -25.35 -23.06
C THR A 452 -2.81 -24.29 -23.68
N PHE A 453 -2.81 -23.09 -23.12
CA PHE A 453 -3.49 -21.93 -23.71
C PHE A 453 -2.61 -21.26 -24.77
N SER A 454 -3.20 -20.91 -25.91
CA SER A 454 -2.46 -20.41 -27.07
C SER A 454 -1.80 -19.05 -26.80
N VAL A 455 -0.50 -18.94 -27.09
CA VAL A 455 0.27 -17.69 -27.03
C VAL A 455 -0.31 -16.68 -28.03
N GLY A 456 -1.15 -15.76 -27.56
CA GLY A 456 -1.73 -14.70 -28.39
C GLY A 456 -2.93 -13.97 -27.79
N CYS A 457 -3.81 -14.67 -27.07
CA CYS A 457 -5.00 -14.04 -26.46
C CYS A 457 -5.47 -14.81 -25.20
N ARG A 458 -5.27 -14.23 -24.00
CA ARG A 458 -5.81 -14.78 -22.74
C ARG A 458 -7.34 -14.78 -22.77
N ALA A 459 -7.97 -15.89 -22.41
CA ALA A 459 -9.42 -15.99 -22.33
C ALA A 459 -9.96 -15.26 -21.08
N ALA A 460 -11.13 -14.62 -21.22
CA ALA A 460 -11.75 -13.90 -20.11
C ALA A 460 -12.12 -14.86 -18.97
N GLY A 461 -11.43 -14.75 -17.84
CA GLY A 461 -11.61 -15.61 -16.67
C GLY A 461 -10.57 -16.73 -16.49
N GLU A 462 -9.61 -16.86 -17.40
CA GLU A 462 -8.54 -17.88 -17.38
C GLU A 462 -7.73 -17.83 -16.08
N GLU A 463 -7.23 -16.65 -15.70
CA GLU A 463 -6.45 -16.42 -14.47
C GLU A 463 -7.18 -16.91 -13.21
N PHE A 464 -8.48 -16.62 -13.10
CA PHE A 464 -9.32 -17.07 -11.98
C PHE A 464 -9.52 -18.59 -11.99
N PHE A 465 -9.77 -19.17 -13.16
CA PHE A 465 -9.94 -20.61 -13.30
C PHE A 465 -8.66 -21.38 -12.95
N VAL A 466 -7.50 -20.97 -13.48
CA VAL A 466 -6.20 -21.58 -13.17
C VAL A 466 -5.90 -21.46 -11.68
N THR A 467 -6.06 -20.27 -11.10
CA THR A 467 -5.84 -20.02 -9.66
C THR A 467 -6.68 -20.95 -8.79
N THR A 468 -8.00 -21.02 -9.00
CA THR A 468 -8.88 -21.81 -8.14
C THR A 468 -8.75 -23.32 -8.40
N ARG A 469 -8.56 -23.74 -9.66
CA ARG A 469 -8.25 -25.14 -10.03
C ARG A 469 -7.00 -25.63 -9.30
N GLN A 470 -5.91 -24.86 -9.36
CA GLN A 470 -4.65 -25.28 -8.73
C GLN A 470 -4.78 -25.35 -7.20
N ASN A 471 -5.46 -24.38 -6.58
CA ASN A 471 -5.68 -24.35 -5.12
C ASN A 471 -6.53 -25.54 -4.65
N LEU A 472 -7.60 -25.89 -5.39
CA LEU A 472 -8.45 -27.02 -5.02
C LEU A 472 -7.75 -28.37 -5.25
N LEU A 473 -7.02 -28.54 -6.36
CA LEU A 473 -6.24 -29.76 -6.60
C LEU A 473 -5.20 -29.98 -5.50
N LEU A 474 -4.42 -28.96 -5.13
CA LEU A 474 -3.45 -29.07 -4.03
C LEU A 474 -4.12 -29.40 -2.68
N GLU A 475 -5.28 -28.80 -2.37
CA GLU A 475 -6.03 -29.10 -1.14
C GLU A 475 -6.70 -30.49 -1.13
N LEU A 476 -7.07 -31.04 -2.30
CA LEU A 476 -7.60 -32.39 -2.44
C LEU A 476 -6.48 -33.43 -2.34
N GLY A 477 -5.36 -33.23 -3.05
CA GLY A 477 -4.21 -34.13 -3.01
C GLY A 477 -3.53 -34.19 -1.64
N LEU A 478 -3.52 -33.09 -0.88
CA LEU A 478 -3.07 -33.09 0.52
C LEU A 478 -3.84 -34.09 1.40
N ARG A 479 -5.12 -34.32 1.09
CA ARG A 479 -6.06 -35.16 1.88
C ARG A 479 -6.23 -36.56 1.31
N PHE A 480 -6.15 -36.69 -0.01
CA PHE A 480 -6.37 -37.93 -0.76
C PHE A 480 -5.25 -38.13 -1.81
N PRO A 481 -3.97 -38.23 -1.39
CA PRO A 481 -2.84 -38.30 -2.31
C PRO A 481 -2.89 -39.55 -3.20
N GLN A 482 -3.53 -40.63 -2.73
CA GLN A 482 -3.75 -41.88 -3.49
C GLN A 482 -4.60 -41.71 -4.77
N LEU A 483 -5.37 -40.62 -4.89
CA LEU A 483 -6.20 -40.36 -6.07
C LEU A 483 -5.41 -39.77 -7.26
N TYR A 484 -4.12 -39.49 -7.07
CA TYR A 484 -3.22 -39.00 -8.11
C TYR A 484 -2.53 -40.17 -8.80
N THR A 485 -3.16 -40.70 -9.85
CA THR A 485 -2.69 -41.91 -10.58
C THR A 485 -1.68 -41.64 -11.70
N ASN A 486 -1.26 -40.39 -11.89
CA ASN A 486 -0.26 -40.02 -12.89
C ASN A 486 1.15 -40.48 -12.48
N GLU A 487 2.09 -40.55 -13.43
CA GLU A 487 3.49 -40.92 -13.14
C GLU A 487 4.11 -39.99 -12.08
N GLY A 488 4.54 -40.59 -10.96
CA GLY A 488 5.08 -39.89 -9.79
C GLY A 488 4.04 -39.32 -8.81
N GLY A 489 2.76 -39.63 -8.99
CA GLY A 489 1.70 -39.40 -8.00
C GLY A 489 1.45 -37.94 -7.62
N TYR A 490 0.99 -37.72 -6.38
CA TYR A 490 0.72 -36.37 -5.86
C TYR A 490 1.99 -35.50 -5.79
N LEU A 491 3.15 -36.09 -5.47
CA LEU A 491 4.44 -35.38 -5.45
C LEU A 491 4.77 -34.78 -6.82
N SER A 492 4.67 -35.56 -7.90
CA SER A 492 4.87 -35.09 -9.27
C SER A 492 3.96 -33.90 -9.62
N PHE A 493 2.69 -33.95 -9.20
CA PHE A 493 1.77 -32.83 -9.37
C PHE A 493 2.19 -31.56 -8.59
N VAL A 494 2.66 -31.68 -7.35
CA VAL A 494 3.16 -30.53 -6.56
C VAL A 494 4.40 -29.92 -7.21
N LEU A 495 5.37 -30.74 -7.63
CA LEU A 495 6.60 -30.27 -8.29
C LEU A 495 6.31 -29.59 -9.63
N ALA A 496 5.43 -30.16 -10.47
CA ALA A 496 4.97 -29.54 -11.71
C ALA A 496 4.17 -28.24 -11.47
N SER A 497 3.49 -28.11 -10.31
CA SER A 497 2.82 -26.87 -9.92
C SER A 497 3.81 -25.77 -9.56
N LEU A 498 4.89 -26.10 -8.83
CA LEU A 498 5.95 -25.17 -8.41
C LEU A 498 6.86 -24.73 -9.56
N THR A 499 6.95 -25.52 -10.64
CA THR A 499 7.75 -25.21 -11.83
C THR A 499 6.93 -24.73 -13.03
N SER A 500 5.59 -24.64 -12.91
CA SER A 500 4.68 -24.28 -14.00
C SER A 500 4.99 -22.94 -14.67
N ASP A 501 4.84 -22.86 -15.99
CA ASP A 501 4.97 -21.63 -16.78
C ASP A 501 3.86 -20.59 -16.48
N SER A 502 2.70 -21.03 -15.97
CA SER A 502 1.66 -20.10 -15.50
C SER A 502 2.07 -19.49 -14.17
N VAL A 503 2.26 -18.17 -14.16
CA VAL A 503 2.50 -17.36 -12.96
C VAL A 503 1.40 -17.60 -11.91
N GLU A 504 0.15 -17.72 -12.36
CA GLU A 504 -1.02 -17.93 -11.52
C GLU A 504 -0.99 -19.30 -10.83
N ALA A 505 -0.67 -20.37 -11.57
CA ALA A 505 -0.52 -21.72 -11.00
C ALA A 505 0.66 -21.79 -10.02
N ARG A 506 1.82 -21.24 -10.42
CA ARG A 506 3.05 -21.24 -9.63
C ARG A 506 2.90 -20.46 -8.32
N TRP A 507 2.31 -19.27 -8.38
CA TRP A 507 2.06 -18.45 -7.19
C TRP A 507 1.12 -19.14 -6.20
N VAL A 508 0.06 -19.81 -6.69
CA VAL A 508 -0.85 -20.60 -5.84
C VAL A 508 -0.14 -21.79 -5.19
N ALA A 509 0.76 -22.47 -5.91
CA ALA A 509 1.55 -23.57 -5.37
C ALA A 509 2.46 -23.11 -4.22
N LEU A 510 3.17 -22.00 -4.39
CA LEU A 510 4.02 -21.39 -3.36
C LEU A 510 3.19 -20.97 -2.12
N GLN A 511 2.05 -20.31 -2.32
CA GLN A 511 1.11 -19.94 -1.25
C GLN A 511 0.57 -21.17 -0.50
N PHE A 512 0.28 -22.25 -1.22
CA PHE A 512 -0.21 -23.49 -0.64
C PHE A 512 0.86 -24.16 0.24
N VAL A 513 2.10 -24.29 -0.23
CA VAL A 513 3.20 -24.85 0.56
C VAL A 513 3.46 -23.99 1.80
N LYS A 514 3.54 -22.65 1.65
CA LYS A 514 3.74 -21.73 2.77
C LYS A 514 2.61 -21.83 3.81
N ARG A 515 1.34 -21.90 3.38
CA ARG A 515 0.18 -22.05 4.29
C ARG A 515 0.16 -23.41 5.00
N THR A 516 0.55 -24.47 4.31
CA THR A 516 0.44 -25.85 4.79
C THR A 516 1.66 -26.27 5.63
N MET A 517 2.77 -25.55 5.49
CA MET A 517 4.13 -25.88 5.95
C MET A 517 4.75 -27.05 5.18
N VAL A 518 6.04 -26.93 4.89
CA VAL A 518 6.80 -27.91 4.07
C VAL A 518 6.65 -29.33 4.63
N ALA A 519 6.81 -29.51 5.95
CA ALA A 519 6.72 -30.81 6.62
C ALA A 519 5.41 -31.57 6.34
N ARG A 520 4.26 -30.88 6.31
CA ARG A 520 2.95 -31.51 6.03
C ARG A 520 2.74 -31.84 4.55
N VAL A 521 3.27 -31.01 3.65
CA VAL A 521 3.23 -31.33 2.22
C VAL A 521 4.11 -32.56 1.94
N VAL A 522 5.30 -32.61 2.54
CA VAL A 522 6.22 -33.76 2.49
C VAL A 522 5.56 -35.02 3.05
N GLU A 523 4.94 -34.96 4.23
CA GLU A 523 4.20 -36.07 4.84
C GLU A 523 3.16 -36.67 3.88
N SER A 524 2.29 -35.83 3.32
CA SER A 524 1.26 -36.24 2.36
C SER A 524 1.83 -36.80 1.05
N CYS A 525 2.92 -36.22 0.52
CA CYS A 525 3.63 -36.74 -0.65
C CYS A 525 4.27 -38.12 -0.39
N CYS A 526 4.77 -38.36 0.83
CA CYS A 526 5.39 -39.63 1.22
C CYS A 526 4.37 -40.76 1.44
N CYS A 527 3.08 -40.48 1.72
CA CYS A 527 2.05 -41.50 1.84
C CYS A 527 1.89 -42.39 0.59
N CYS A 528 2.34 -41.93 -0.58
CA CYS A 528 2.32 -42.71 -1.82
C CYS A 528 3.58 -43.55 -2.08
N LEU A 529 4.62 -43.44 -1.24
CA LEU A 529 5.94 -44.05 -1.49
C LEU A 529 6.21 -45.37 -0.73
N GLY A 530 5.27 -45.80 0.12
CA GLY A 530 5.34 -47.06 0.88
C GLY A 530 6.00 -46.90 2.26
N GLU A 531 5.50 -47.65 3.24
CA GLU A 531 6.02 -47.64 4.61
C GLU A 531 7.18 -48.63 4.76
N GLY A 532 8.37 -48.11 5.08
CA GLY A 532 9.57 -48.87 5.42
C GLY A 532 10.53 -48.05 6.28
N ASP A 533 11.56 -48.70 6.85
CA ASP A 533 12.48 -48.08 7.84
C ASP A 533 13.25 -46.85 7.31
N GLU A 534 13.33 -46.66 5.99
CA GLU A 534 13.94 -45.48 5.34
C GLU A 534 13.04 -44.21 5.38
N GLY A 535 11.92 -44.23 6.09
CA GLY A 535 10.92 -43.15 6.09
C GLY A 535 11.41 -41.77 6.59
N ALA A 536 12.56 -41.68 7.27
CA ALA A 536 13.19 -40.39 7.62
C ALA A 536 13.97 -39.80 6.42
N GLU A 537 14.83 -40.60 5.81
CA GLU A 537 15.67 -40.22 4.65
C GLU A 537 14.80 -39.86 3.43
N ASN A 538 13.74 -40.63 3.18
CA ASN A 538 12.79 -40.33 2.11
C ASN A 538 12.03 -39.01 2.34
N ARG A 539 11.68 -38.64 3.57
CA ARG A 539 11.05 -37.34 3.87
C ARG A 539 12.00 -36.18 3.66
N GLU A 540 13.26 -36.30 4.09
CA GLU A 540 14.26 -35.25 3.85
C GLU A 540 14.52 -35.08 2.35
N ARG A 541 14.70 -36.17 1.60
CA ARG A 541 14.89 -36.14 0.14
C ARG A 541 13.71 -35.47 -0.58
N VAL A 542 12.47 -35.75 -0.18
CA VAL A 542 11.27 -35.11 -0.75
C VAL A 542 11.20 -33.63 -0.37
N ALA A 543 11.64 -33.25 0.84
CA ALA A 543 11.74 -31.84 1.24
C ALA A 543 12.75 -31.08 0.38
N THR A 544 13.96 -31.63 0.16
CA THR A 544 14.98 -31.01 -0.70
C THR A 544 14.47 -30.80 -2.13
N VAL A 545 13.92 -31.84 -2.78
CA VAL A 545 13.41 -31.73 -4.16
C VAL A 545 12.25 -30.73 -4.29
N LEU A 546 11.41 -30.61 -3.26
CA LEU A 546 10.35 -29.61 -3.21
C LEU A 546 10.94 -28.19 -3.11
N LEU A 547 11.95 -28.00 -2.24
CA LEU A 547 12.60 -26.71 -2.04
C LEU A 547 13.51 -26.29 -3.22
N ASP A 548 14.11 -27.25 -3.93
CA ASP A 548 14.78 -27.01 -5.23
C ASP A 548 13.81 -26.43 -6.27
N CYS A 549 12.53 -26.85 -6.25
CA CYS A 549 11.50 -26.24 -7.10
C CYS A 549 11.09 -24.85 -6.62
N VAL A 550 11.15 -24.56 -5.31
CA VAL A 550 10.90 -23.22 -4.76
C VAL A 550 12.04 -22.26 -5.12
N ILE A 551 13.31 -22.65 -4.93
CA ILE A 551 14.46 -21.78 -5.20
C ILE A 551 14.58 -21.42 -6.68
N CYS A 552 14.11 -22.27 -7.60
CA CYS A 552 13.98 -21.93 -9.02
C CYS A 552 13.22 -20.60 -9.25
N SER A 553 12.22 -20.28 -8.42
CA SER A 553 11.49 -19.00 -8.50
C SER A 553 12.29 -17.79 -7.99
N VAL A 554 13.28 -17.99 -7.11
CA VAL A 554 14.22 -16.95 -6.68
C VAL A 554 15.32 -16.77 -7.73
N ARG A 555 15.90 -17.88 -8.22
CA ARG A 555 16.96 -17.92 -9.26
C ARG A 555 16.53 -17.31 -10.60
N GLN A 556 15.25 -17.41 -10.96
CA GLN A 556 14.70 -16.74 -12.15
C GLN A 556 14.46 -15.23 -11.94
N GLY A 557 14.51 -14.75 -10.70
CA GLY A 557 14.20 -13.38 -10.33
C GLY A 557 12.74 -12.98 -10.59
N PRO A 558 12.38 -11.69 -10.44
CA PRO A 558 11.05 -11.19 -10.76
C PRO A 558 10.76 -11.10 -12.28
N GLY A 559 11.72 -11.42 -13.16
CA GLY A 559 11.64 -11.22 -14.61
C GLY A 559 11.90 -9.76 -15.03
N ARG A 560 12.30 -9.56 -16.29
CA ARG A 560 12.67 -8.21 -16.82
C ARG A 560 11.51 -7.22 -16.79
N HIS A 561 10.28 -7.72 -16.91
CA HIS A 561 9.05 -6.93 -16.85
C HIS A 561 8.30 -7.09 -15.52
N GLN A 562 8.98 -7.58 -14.47
CA GLN A 562 8.41 -7.85 -13.14
C GLN A 562 7.23 -8.85 -13.14
N GLU A 563 7.13 -9.67 -14.19
CA GLU A 563 6.04 -10.63 -14.41
C GLU A 563 5.98 -11.77 -13.38
N PHE A 564 7.14 -12.14 -12.81
CA PHE A 564 7.27 -13.17 -11.78
C PHE A 564 7.39 -12.60 -10.35
N MET A 565 7.23 -11.28 -10.16
CA MET A 565 7.32 -10.59 -8.86
C MET A 565 6.59 -11.32 -7.73
N ALA A 566 5.36 -11.78 -8.00
CA ALA A 566 4.53 -12.46 -7.00
C ALA A 566 5.10 -13.82 -6.62
N CYS A 567 5.59 -14.61 -7.58
CA CYS A 567 6.24 -15.90 -7.33
C CYS A 567 7.55 -15.73 -6.58
N PHE A 568 8.39 -14.78 -7.01
CA PHE A 568 9.65 -14.43 -6.33
C PHE A 568 9.41 -14.08 -4.86
N SER A 569 8.47 -13.15 -4.61
CA SER A 569 8.16 -12.69 -3.25
C SER A 569 7.67 -13.82 -2.36
N GLU A 570 6.77 -14.69 -2.85
CA GLU A 570 6.27 -15.83 -2.07
C GLU A 570 7.32 -16.92 -1.86
N ALA A 571 8.23 -17.14 -2.82
CA ALA A 571 9.35 -18.06 -2.66
C ALA A 571 10.31 -17.59 -1.57
N CYS A 572 10.66 -16.29 -1.53
CA CYS A 572 11.46 -15.72 -0.45
C CYS A 572 10.78 -15.90 0.93
N LEU A 573 9.48 -15.58 1.04
CA LEU A 573 8.72 -15.74 2.29
C LEU A 573 8.58 -17.20 2.75
N LEU A 574 8.51 -18.15 1.81
CA LEU A 574 8.48 -19.59 2.11
C LEU A 574 9.85 -20.04 2.64
N LEU A 575 10.93 -19.73 1.92
CA LEU A 575 12.30 -20.08 2.33
C LEU A 575 12.69 -19.43 3.66
N ALA A 576 12.19 -18.23 3.97
CA ALA A 576 12.42 -17.56 5.24
C ALA A 576 11.87 -18.33 6.46
N SER A 577 10.90 -19.24 6.23
CA SER A 577 10.32 -20.12 7.25
C SER A 577 10.95 -21.52 7.32
N CYS A 578 12.04 -21.77 6.60
CA CYS A 578 12.70 -23.07 6.53
C CYS A 578 13.96 -23.12 7.42
N ASP A 579 14.25 -24.31 7.95
CA ASP A 579 15.43 -24.57 8.76
C ASP A 579 16.72 -24.57 7.92
N GLY A 580 17.81 -24.06 8.49
CA GLY A 580 19.07 -23.82 7.80
C GLY A 580 19.73 -25.08 7.28
N SER A 581 19.55 -26.22 7.97
CA SER A 581 20.03 -27.54 7.53
C SER A 581 19.33 -28.03 6.25
N LEU A 582 18.13 -27.52 5.93
CA LEU A 582 17.48 -27.73 4.64
C LEU A 582 17.95 -26.69 3.63
N LEU A 583 18.15 -25.43 4.04
CA LEU A 583 18.70 -24.40 3.16
C LEU A 583 20.11 -24.75 2.63
N GLU A 584 20.95 -25.34 3.47
CA GLU A 584 22.28 -25.89 3.13
C GLU A 584 22.24 -27.16 2.24
N LYS A 585 21.05 -27.67 1.89
CA LYS A 585 20.90 -28.85 1.00
C LYS A 585 20.30 -28.53 -0.38
N ILE A 586 19.88 -27.30 -0.60
CA ILE A 586 19.23 -26.81 -1.84
C ILE A 586 20.28 -26.36 -2.87
N ASP A 587 20.00 -26.47 -4.17
CA ASP A 587 20.86 -25.92 -5.23
C ASP A 587 20.77 -24.37 -5.33
N TRP A 588 21.69 -23.70 -4.63
CA TRP A 588 21.96 -22.26 -4.70
C TRP A 588 22.95 -21.85 -5.80
N GLN A 589 23.33 -22.75 -6.71
CA GLN A 589 24.36 -22.53 -7.74
C GLN A 589 25.81 -22.42 -7.21
N GLY A 590 26.10 -23.01 -6.05
CA GLY A 590 27.42 -22.99 -5.41
C GLY A 590 27.50 -23.98 -4.23
N PRO A 591 28.64 -24.02 -3.49
CA PRO A 591 28.69 -24.71 -2.21
C PRO A 591 27.63 -24.11 -1.26
N PRO A 592 26.78 -24.92 -0.60
CA PRO A 592 25.66 -24.39 0.16
C PRO A 592 26.01 -24.24 1.64
N THR A 593 26.87 -23.28 2.01
CA THR A 593 26.96 -22.82 3.40
C THR A 593 25.97 -21.68 3.64
N LEU A 594 25.50 -21.46 4.87
CA LEU A 594 24.67 -20.29 5.19
C LEU A 594 25.35 -18.96 4.82
N GLU A 595 26.68 -18.89 4.87
CA GLU A 595 27.46 -17.75 4.40
C GLU A 595 27.35 -17.52 2.88
N ASP A 596 27.47 -18.58 2.08
CA ASP A 596 27.32 -18.53 0.61
C ASP A 596 25.88 -18.14 0.22
N VAL A 597 24.88 -18.72 0.91
CA VAL A 597 23.46 -18.38 0.74
C VAL A 597 23.20 -16.90 1.04
N LEU A 598 23.74 -16.38 2.15
CA LEU A 598 23.59 -14.97 2.51
C LEU A 598 24.24 -14.04 1.47
N SER A 599 25.38 -14.43 0.89
CA SER A 599 26.01 -13.68 -0.21
C SER A 599 25.17 -13.65 -1.48
N TYR A 600 24.67 -14.82 -1.91
CA TYR A 600 23.80 -14.95 -3.06
C TYR A 600 22.56 -14.04 -2.96
N LEU A 601 21.96 -13.98 -1.77
CA LEU A 601 20.78 -13.16 -1.51
C LEU A 601 21.10 -11.64 -1.45
N LEU A 602 22.27 -11.24 -0.95
CA LEU A 602 22.71 -9.84 -0.96
C LEU A 602 23.00 -9.35 -2.39
N ASP A 603 23.63 -10.19 -3.22
CA ASP A 603 23.87 -9.88 -4.64
C ASP A 603 22.55 -9.69 -5.42
N TRP A 604 21.51 -10.46 -5.08
CA TRP A 604 20.16 -10.23 -5.60
C TRP A 604 19.55 -8.92 -5.10
N TYR A 605 19.74 -8.56 -3.83
CA TYR A 605 19.15 -7.37 -3.24
C TYR A 605 19.62 -6.08 -3.95
N GLU A 606 20.89 -6.01 -4.31
CA GLU A 606 21.49 -4.92 -5.07
C GLU A 606 20.93 -4.82 -6.51
N GLN A 607 20.62 -5.96 -7.15
CA GLN A 607 20.09 -6.03 -8.52
C GLN A 607 18.59 -5.71 -8.63
N LEU A 608 17.82 -5.86 -7.55
CA LEU A 608 16.39 -5.60 -7.57
C LEU A 608 16.08 -4.11 -7.68
N SER A 609 15.03 -3.77 -8.44
CA SER A 609 14.52 -2.40 -8.60
C SER A 609 13.15 -2.16 -7.97
N ASN A 610 12.46 -3.21 -7.49
CA ASN A 610 11.12 -3.09 -6.92
C ASN A 610 11.11 -3.27 -5.40
N GLU A 611 10.54 -2.28 -4.72
CA GLU A 611 10.39 -2.18 -3.26
C GLU A 611 9.78 -3.42 -2.62
N GLN A 612 8.72 -3.99 -3.21
CA GLN A 612 8.04 -5.15 -2.66
C GLN A 612 8.91 -6.42 -2.72
N THR A 613 9.67 -6.59 -3.81
CA THR A 613 10.63 -7.70 -3.92
C THR A 613 11.81 -7.54 -2.97
N LYS A 614 12.33 -6.31 -2.81
CA LYS A 614 13.37 -6.02 -1.81
C LYS A 614 12.89 -6.34 -0.41
N ARG A 615 11.67 -5.94 -0.04
CA ARG A 615 11.07 -6.25 1.27
C ARG A 615 10.97 -7.76 1.52
N SER A 616 10.40 -8.53 0.58
CA SER A 616 10.28 -10.00 0.74
C SER A 616 11.63 -10.72 0.75
N LEU A 617 12.62 -10.21 0.02
CA LEU A 617 14.00 -10.71 0.09
C LEU A 617 14.68 -10.36 1.43
N LEU A 618 14.40 -9.18 2.00
CA LEU A 618 14.94 -8.74 3.28
C LEU A 618 14.46 -9.60 4.45
N GLU A 619 13.22 -10.11 4.39
CA GLU A 619 12.69 -11.09 5.36
C GLU A 619 13.43 -12.45 5.27
N LEU A 620 13.84 -12.88 4.07
CA LEU A 620 14.69 -14.07 3.87
C LEU A 620 16.14 -13.83 4.33
N LEU A 621 16.73 -12.67 3.98
CA LEU A 621 18.06 -12.26 4.44
C LEU A 621 18.14 -12.26 5.98
N GLY A 622 17.12 -11.71 6.65
CA GLY A 622 17.01 -11.74 8.10
C GLY A 622 16.98 -13.15 8.67
N SER A 623 16.14 -14.05 8.12
CA SER A 623 16.09 -15.45 8.58
C SER A 623 17.43 -16.18 8.42
N VAL A 624 18.08 -16.07 7.25
CA VAL A 624 19.39 -16.70 7.02
C VAL A 624 20.46 -16.14 7.96
N ALA A 625 20.49 -14.81 8.16
CA ALA A 625 21.41 -14.16 9.10
C ALA A 625 21.16 -14.59 10.56
N GLU A 626 19.89 -14.73 10.99
CA GLU A 626 19.55 -15.20 12.35
C GLU A 626 20.03 -16.63 12.59
N GLN A 627 19.89 -17.50 11.60
CA GLN A 627 20.33 -18.89 11.69
C GLN A 627 21.86 -18.99 11.65
N LEU A 628 22.53 -18.17 10.83
CA LEU A 628 24.00 -18.07 10.83
C LEU A 628 24.54 -17.59 12.18
N VAL A 629 23.94 -16.57 12.80
CA VAL A 629 24.33 -16.10 14.14
C VAL A 629 24.03 -17.15 15.22
N SER A 630 22.90 -17.85 15.11
CA SER A 630 22.49 -18.91 16.05
C SER A 630 23.36 -20.18 15.95
N SER A 631 24.11 -20.36 14.86
CA SER A 631 25.05 -21.49 14.70
C SER A 631 26.22 -21.48 15.69
N GLY A 632 26.49 -20.36 16.36
CA GLY A 632 27.51 -20.25 17.40
C GLY A 632 28.96 -20.31 16.90
N LYS A 633 29.20 -20.12 15.59
CA LYS A 633 30.55 -20.02 15.02
C LYS A 633 31.34 -18.90 15.72
N PRO A 634 32.62 -19.11 16.08
CA PRO A 634 33.46 -18.07 16.69
C PRO A 634 33.81 -16.97 15.69
N ASP A 635 34.12 -15.77 16.21
CA ASP A 635 34.60 -14.60 15.44
C ASP A 635 33.73 -14.14 14.25
N LEU A 636 32.44 -14.48 14.24
CA LEU A 636 31.45 -14.04 13.25
C LEU A 636 31.45 -12.51 13.01
N TRP A 637 31.83 -11.72 14.00
CA TRP A 637 31.93 -10.26 13.90
C TRP A 637 33.00 -9.76 12.92
N ARG A 638 34.00 -10.58 12.59
CA ARG A 638 34.99 -10.31 11.53
C ARG A 638 34.57 -10.84 10.17
N HIS A 639 33.49 -11.61 10.08
CA HIS A 639 33.11 -12.28 8.85
C HIS A 639 32.60 -11.25 7.82
N PRO A 640 33.17 -11.18 6.60
CA PRO A 640 32.86 -10.11 5.65
C PRO A 640 31.37 -10.07 5.28
N ILE A 641 30.68 -11.21 5.32
CA ILE A 641 29.25 -11.27 5.01
C ILE A 641 28.37 -10.55 6.03
N LEU A 642 28.71 -10.64 7.32
CA LEU A 642 27.95 -9.97 8.39
C LEU A 642 28.27 -8.48 8.44
N LEU A 643 29.49 -8.08 8.03
CA LEU A 643 29.83 -6.68 7.82
C LEU A 643 29.06 -6.07 6.63
N ARG A 644 28.93 -6.79 5.50
CA ARG A 644 28.08 -6.39 4.35
C ARG A 644 26.61 -6.30 4.73
N TRP A 645 26.10 -7.25 5.50
CA TRP A 645 24.73 -7.22 6.03
C TRP A 645 24.49 -6.02 6.98
N ALA A 646 25.42 -5.77 7.90
CA ALA A 646 25.36 -4.60 8.78
C ALA A 646 25.40 -3.27 8.01
N GLN A 647 26.18 -3.21 6.93
CA GLN A 647 26.23 -2.05 6.03
C GLN A 647 24.89 -1.83 5.30
N LEU A 648 24.26 -2.91 4.80
CA LEU A 648 22.91 -2.81 4.22
C LEU A 648 21.86 -2.33 5.25
N LEU A 649 21.94 -2.79 6.50
CA LEU A 649 21.04 -2.30 7.55
C LEU A 649 21.26 -0.82 7.90
N LEU A 650 22.48 -0.31 7.76
CA LEU A 650 22.79 1.11 7.88
C LEU A 650 22.19 1.91 6.72
N GLU A 651 22.38 1.49 5.48
CA GLU A 651 21.77 2.13 4.31
C GLU A 651 20.24 2.16 4.42
N LEU A 652 19.63 1.08 4.93
CA LEU A 652 18.19 1.00 5.20
C LEU A 652 17.72 1.73 6.47
N SER A 653 18.62 2.42 7.19
CA SER A 653 18.26 3.29 8.31
C SER A 653 18.13 4.76 7.91
N GLU A 654 18.53 5.12 6.69
CA GLU A 654 18.42 6.48 6.16
C GLU A 654 16.94 6.91 6.01
N PRO A 655 16.57 8.15 6.39
CA PRO A 655 15.17 8.57 6.46
C PRO A 655 14.46 8.60 5.10
N ASN A 656 15.23 8.72 4.02
CA ASN A 656 14.75 8.76 2.64
C ASN A 656 14.29 7.38 2.10
N GLU A 657 14.60 6.28 2.80
CA GLU A 657 14.25 4.92 2.36
C GLU A 657 12.79 4.55 2.65
N ASP A 658 12.25 3.63 1.85
CA ASP A 658 10.86 3.19 1.97
C ASP A 658 10.53 2.65 3.38
N LEU A 659 9.47 3.19 3.97
CA LEU A 659 8.98 2.85 5.31
C LEU A 659 8.89 1.35 5.55
N THR A 660 8.43 0.59 4.54
CA THR A 660 8.25 -0.85 4.63
C THR A 660 9.58 -1.58 4.80
N ARG A 661 10.64 -1.09 4.16
CA ARG A 661 12.01 -1.61 4.29
C ARG A 661 12.64 -1.18 5.61
N ARG A 662 12.44 0.06 6.06
CA ARG A 662 12.92 0.54 7.38
C ARG A 662 12.30 -0.24 8.56
N ILE A 663 11.01 -0.58 8.49
CA ILE A 663 10.34 -1.45 9.48
C ILE A 663 10.97 -2.86 9.52
N ALA A 664 11.28 -3.45 8.37
CA ALA A 664 11.90 -4.77 8.30
C ALA A 664 13.37 -4.74 8.77
N ALA A 665 14.16 -3.75 8.34
CA ALA A 665 15.56 -3.57 8.73
C ALA A 665 15.73 -3.33 10.23
N SER A 666 14.91 -2.47 10.84
CA SER A 666 14.94 -2.21 12.29
C SER A 666 14.57 -3.43 13.14
N SER A 667 13.69 -4.30 12.64
CA SER A 667 13.41 -5.60 13.28
C SER A 667 14.61 -6.55 13.17
N ALA A 668 15.21 -6.62 11.98
CA ALA A 668 16.33 -7.50 11.68
C ALA A 668 17.64 -7.10 12.37
N LEU A 669 17.83 -5.82 12.70
CA LEU A 669 19.01 -5.33 13.44
C LEU A 669 19.22 -6.06 14.78
N SER A 670 18.13 -6.50 15.42
CA SER A 670 18.19 -7.25 16.68
C SER A 670 18.94 -8.59 16.56
N ILE A 671 19.09 -9.14 15.34
CA ILE A 671 19.85 -10.37 15.04
C ILE A 671 21.33 -10.19 15.38
N LEU A 672 21.89 -8.99 15.16
CA LEU A 672 23.32 -8.73 15.33
C LEU A 672 23.74 -8.50 16.80
N SER A 673 22.79 -8.48 17.74
CA SER A 673 23.08 -8.26 19.17
C SER A 673 24.10 -9.25 19.77
N PRO A 674 24.01 -10.59 19.55
CA PRO A 674 25.01 -11.53 20.05
C PRO A 674 26.38 -11.32 19.39
N VAL A 675 26.41 -10.95 18.11
CA VAL A 675 27.63 -10.67 17.35
C VAL A 675 28.35 -9.44 17.91
N LEU A 676 27.61 -8.40 18.29
CA LEU A 676 28.17 -7.19 18.92
C LEU A 676 28.78 -7.47 20.31
N ILE A 677 28.15 -8.33 21.12
CA ILE A 677 28.71 -8.74 22.41
C ILE A 677 29.95 -9.62 22.24
N SER A 678 29.95 -10.55 21.27
CA SER A 678 31.14 -11.33 20.90
C SER A 678 32.28 -10.44 20.38
N ALA A 679 31.98 -9.42 19.58
CA ALA A 679 32.97 -8.45 19.11
C ALA A 679 33.64 -7.74 20.29
N HIS A 680 32.85 -7.24 21.25
CA HIS A 680 33.36 -6.59 22.46
C HIS A 680 34.29 -7.52 23.27
N GLN A 681 33.89 -8.78 23.47
CA GLN A 681 34.72 -9.78 24.17
C GLN A 681 36.07 -10.05 23.48
N SER A 682 36.12 -9.89 22.15
CA SER A 682 37.33 -10.04 21.33
C SER A 682 38.08 -8.72 21.03
N GLY A 683 37.74 -7.60 21.69
CA GLY A 683 38.38 -6.29 21.47
C GLY A 683 38.00 -5.64 20.14
N GLY A 684 36.74 -5.74 19.73
CA GLY A 684 36.25 -5.24 18.44
C GLY A 684 34.83 -4.66 18.52
N THR A 685 34.36 -4.12 17.40
CA THR A 685 33.00 -3.59 17.25
C THR A 685 32.57 -3.65 15.78
N ILE A 686 31.26 -3.53 15.52
CA ILE A 686 30.72 -3.32 14.17
C ILE A 686 30.05 -1.95 14.16
N VAL A 687 30.78 -0.93 13.69
CA VAL A 687 30.36 0.47 13.76
C VAL A 687 29.04 0.71 13.00
N SER A 688 28.87 0.11 11.82
CA SER A 688 27.65 0.26 11.00
C SER A 688 26.37 -0.18 11.72
N CYS A 689 26.42 -1.23 12.55
CA CYS A 689 25.29 -1.63 13.40
C CYS A 689 24.90 -0.55 14.41
N TRP A 690 25.88 0.13 15.02
CA TRP A 690 25.63 1.17 16.02
C TRP A 690 25.06 2.43 15.40
N TRP A 691 25.51 2.79 14.19
CA TRP A 691 24.89 3.85 13.41
C TRP A 691 23.45 3.53 13.03
N ALA A 692 23.19 2.34 12.47
CA ALA A 692 21.83 1.90 12.16
C ALA A 692 20.92 1.93 13.40
N LEU A 693 21.44 1.52 14.57
CA LEU A 693 20.71 1.57 15.83
C LEU A 693 20.36 2.99 16.26
N VAL A 694 21.31 3.93 16.20
CA VAL A 694 21.07 5.34 16.55
C VAL A 694 20.06 5.97 15.58
N ASN A 695 20.22 5.76 14.27
CA ASN A 695 19.29 6.24 13.25
C ASN A 695 17.85 5.72 13.50
N PHE A 696 17.66 4.41 13.69
CA PHE A 696 16.32 3.85 13.97
C PHE A 696 15.72 4.29 15.31
N LEU A 697 16.52 4.69 16.30
CA LEU A 697 16.03 5.28 17.56
C LEU A 697 15.57 6.74 17.40
N GLN A 698 16.02 7.41 16.33
CA GLN A 698 15.61 8.77 15.93
C GLN A 698 14.59 8.78 14.76
N ASP A 699 14.11 7.60 14.35
CA ASP A 699 13.10 7.48 13.29
C ASP A 699 11.76 8.10 13.74
N ASP A 700 11.01 8.69 12.80
CA ASP A 700 9.71 9.31 13.06
C ASP A 700 8.63 8.28 13.42
N GLU A 701 8.77 7.04 12.94
CA GLU A 701 7.75 5.99 13.05
C GLU A 701 7.92 5.17 14.34
N ALA A 702 6.88 5.17 15.17
CA ALA A 702 6.90 4.52 16.49
C ALA A 702 7.26 3.03 16.41
N ASN A 703 6.77 2.32 15.39
CA ASN A 703 7.07 0.89 15.18
C ASN A 703 8.57 0.62 14.97
N ILE A 704 9.29 1.57 14.35
CA ILE A 704 10.72 1.47 14.09
C ILE A 704 11.51 1.72 15.39
N ARG A 705 11.18 2.80 16.11
CA ARG A 705 11.77 3.09 17.43
C ARG A 705 11.53 1.97 18.43
N ASP A 706 10.36 1.33 18.41
CA ASP A 706 10.04 0.17 19.27
C ASP A 706 10.89 -1.05 18.91
N ASN A 707 11.13 -1.31 17.62
CA ASN A 707 12.02 -2.39 17.19
C ASN A 707 13.49 -2.12 17.59
N ALA A 708 13.97 -0.91 17.39
CA ALA A 708 15.32 -0.52 17.82
C ALA A 708 15.46 -0.55 19.36
N THR A 709 14.41 -0.18 20.11
CA THR A 709 14.38 -0.30 21.57
C THR A 709 14.48 -1.76 22.03
N LYS A 710 13.83 -2.72 21.35
CA LYS A 710 14.03 -4.17 21.62
C LYS A 710 15.48 -4.58 21.40
N THR A 711 16.17 -4.03 20.41
CA THR A 711 17.61 -4.26 20.19
C THR A 711 18.46 -3.75 21.36
N VAL A 712 18.18 -2.55 21.90
CA VAL A 712 18.87 -2.04 23.10
C VAL A 712 18.61 -2.93 24.32
N ILE A 713 17.37 -3.37 24.54
CA ILE A 713 17.00 -4.30 25.62
C ILE A 713 17.74 -5.64 25.46
N LYS A 714 17.82 -6.19 24.24
CA LYS A 714 18.52 -7.44 23.94
C LYS A 714 20.03 -7.30 24.18
N LEU A 715 20.64 -6.19 23.76
CA LEU A 715 22.06 -5.89 24.03
C LEU A 715 22.36 -5.82 25.52
N ILE A 716 21.57 -5.09 26.30
CA ILE A 716 21.71 -5.03 27.77
C ILE A 716 21.58 -6.42 28.41
N THR A 717 20.56 -7.18 28.00
CA THR A 717 20.29 -8.51 28.55
C THR A 717 21.41 -9.50 28.23
N LEU A 718 22.02 -9.41 27.05
CA LEU A 718 23.14 -10.26 26.63
C LEU A 718 24.49 -9.83 27.24
N LEU A 719 24.68 -8.53 27.50
CA LEU A 719 25.88 -8.01 28.17
C LEU A 719 25.92 -8.46 29.64
N GLY A 720 24.78 -8.40 30.35
CA GLY A 720 24.66 -8.87 31.73
C GLY A 720 25.41 -8.02 32.78
N ASP A 721 25.88 -6.83 32.41
CA ASP A 721 26.67 -5.96 33.28
C ASP A 721 25.77 -5.28 34.37
N PRO A 722 26.16 -5.33 35.66
CA PRO A 722 25.42 -4.70 36.75
C PRO A 722 25.32 -3.16 36.67
N ASP A 723 26.18 -2.48 35.92
CA ASP A 723 26.11 -1.03 35.67
C ASP A 723 24.99 -0.66 34.68
N PHE A 724 24.45 -1.63 33.93
CA PHE A 724 23.39 -1.45 32.94
C PHE A 724 22.11 -2.26 33.25
N PRO A 725 21.45 -2.09 34.40
CA PRO A 725 20.20 -2.80 34.67
C PRO A 725 19.05 -2.27 33.79
N LEU A 726 18.11 -3.15 33.44
CA LEU A 726 16.90 -2.78 32.66
C LEU A 726 16.00 -1.75 33.36
N SER A 727 16.20 -1.48 34.66
CA SER A 727 15.53 -0.37 35.36
C SER A 727 15.93 1.01 34.85
N LEU A 728 17.09 1.16 34.18
CA LEU A 728 17.53 2.46 33.64
C LEU A 728 16.57 3.06 32.61
N PHE A 729 15.74 2.25 31.94
CA PHE A 729 14.69 2.73 31.03
C PHE A 729 13.60 3.58 31.73
N ALA A 730 13.54 3.59 33.07
CA ALA A 730 12.67 4.49 33.82
C ALA A 730 13.20 5.94 33.90
N GLU A 731 14.52 6.13 33.76
CA GLU A 731 15.19 7.43 33.92
C GLU A 731 15.85 7.94 32.63
N LYS A 732 16.20 7.03 31.71
CA LYS A 732 16.96 7.30 30.49
C LYS A 732 16.22 6.82 29.25
N THR A 733 16.26 7.63 28.19
CA THR A 733 15.72 7.26 26.88
C THR A 733 16.51 6.09 26.27
N PRO A 734 15.90 5.27 25.39
CA PRO A 734 16.61 4.17 24.71
C PRO A 734 17.86 4.62 23.95
N ILE A 735 17.82 5.81 23.31
CA ILE A 735 18.98 6.40 22.62
C ILE A 735 20.12 6.78 23.59
N HIS A 736 19.79 7.35 24.76
CA HIS A 736 20.78 7.64 25.80
C HIS A 736 21.47 6.35 26.27
N LEU A 737 20.70 5.27 26.42
CA LEU A 737 21.25 3.96 26.79
C LEU A 737 22.12 3.37 25.67
N ALA A 738 21.70 3.46 24.41
CA ALA A 738 22.49 3.01 23.26
C ALA A 738 23.87 3.71 23.20
N VAL A 739 23.93 5.04 23.33
CA VAL A 739 25.23 5.74 23.30
C VAL A 739 26.09 5.48 24.54
N CYS A 740 25.48 5.30 25.72
CA CYS A 740 26.22 4.88 26.93
C CYS A 740 26.79 3.46 26.79
N LEU A 741 26.02 2.51 26.24
CA LEU A 741 26.49 1.14 25.96
C LEU A 741 27.65 1.17 24.97
N PHE A 742 27.52 1.94 23.88
CA PHE A 742 28.59 2.10 22.89
C PHE A 742 29.89 2.65 23.53
N ALA A 743 29.80 3.69 24.37
CA ALA A 743 30.97 4.22 25.10
C ALA A 743 31.61 3.24 26.11
N HIS A 744 30.83 2.27 26.58
CA HIS A 744 31.29 1.25 27.52
C HIS A 744 31.94 0.06 26.80
N ILE A 745 31.28 -0.51 25.78
CA ILE A 745 31.75 -1.72 25.09
C ILE A 745 32.77 -1.45 23.97
N CYS A 746 32.70 -0.28 23.32
CA CYS A 746 33.54 0.01 22.16
C CYS A 746 34.93 0.50 22.59
N GLU A 747 35.97 0.05 21.89
CA GLU A 747 37.32 0.57 22.12
C GLU A 747 37.40 2.06 21.78
N ALA A 748 38.17 2.80 22.59
CA ALA A 748 38.24 4.25 22.50
C ALA A 748 38.67 4.79 21.10
N PRO A 749 39.60 4.15 20.35
CA PRO A 749 39.96 4.60 19.01
C PRO A 749 38.83 4.51 17.98
N LEU A 750 37.92 3.53 18.14
CA LEU A 750 36.78 3.31 17.25
C LEU A 750 35.53 4.10 17.69
N ALA A 751 35.41 4.33 19.00
CA ALA A 751 34.32 5.09 19.59
C ALA A 751 34.43 6.59 19.27
N LEU A 752 35.65 7.18 19.31
CA LEU A 752 35.83 8.62 19.16
C LEU A 752 35.36 9.15 17.79
N PRO A 753 35.74 8.57 16.63
CA PRO A 753 35.26 9.04 15.34
C PRO A 753 33.74 8.96 15.20
N SER A 754 33.12 7.89 15.70
CA SER A 754 31.66 7.72 15.73
C SER A 754 30.98 8.80 16.57
N PHE A 755 31.50 9.10 17.76
CA PHE A 755 30.97 10.16 18.62
C PHE A 755 31.11 11.55 17.98
N VAL A 756 32.26 11.89 17.39
CA VAL A 756 32.45 13.17 16.70
C VAL A 756 31.47 13.31 15.53
N SER A 757 31.30 12.25 14.75
CA SER A 757 30.41 12.23 13.60
C SER A 757 28.92 12.37 14.01
N TRP A 758 28.45 11.61 15.00
CA TRP A 758 27.10 11.78 15.57
C TRP A 758 26.87 13.18 16.17
N MET A 759 27.91 13.79 16.74
CA MET A 759 27.84 15.14 17.31
C MET A 759 27.85 16.25 16.26
N LEU A 760 28.30 15.99 15.03
CA LEU A 760 28.49 17.02 13.99
C LEU A 760 27.52 16.89 12.81
N ALA A 761 26.56 15.95 12.84
CA ALA A 761 25.75 15.50 11.69
C ALA A 761 25.00 16.58 10.86
N SER A 762 24.89 17.82 11.33
CA SER A 762 24.27 18.92 10.59
C SER A 762 25.22 19.45 9.51
N HIS A 763 25.06 19.00 8.26
CA HIS A 763 26.02 19.31 7.18
C HIS A 763 25.47 20.18 6.04
N ALA A 764 24.15 20.21 5.81
CA ALA A 764 23.57 20.97 4.71
C ALA A 764 23.42 22.47 5.03
N PRO A 765 23.67 23.39 4.09
CA PRO A 765 23.02 24.70 4.14
C PRO A 765 21.49 24.50 4.06
N PRO A 766 20.67 25.40 4.64
CA PRO A 766 19.23 25.35 4.45
C PRO A 766 18.94 25.39 2.94
N VAL A 767 18.23 24.39 2.43
CA VAL A 767 17.70 24.46 1.08
C VAL A 767 16.58 25.50 1.12
N ASP A 768 16.65 26.53 0.28
CA ASP A 768 15.54 27.48 0.10
C ASP A 768 14.34 26.75 -0.53
N VAL A 769 13.55 26.10 0.33
CA VAL A 769 12.30 25.44 -0.03
C VAL A 769 11.16 26.35 0.40
N GLU A 770 10.68 27.19 -0.51
CA GLU A 770 9.47 28.03 -0.34
C GLU A 770 8.16 27.20 -0.23
N ASN A 771 8.24 25.95 0.25
CA ASN A 771 7.19 24.94 0.17
C ASN A 771 6.78 24.45 1.58
N ASP A 772 6.36 25.43 2.39
CA ASP A 772 5.89 25.31 3.78
C ASP A 772 4.53 24.57 3.86
N GLU A 773 4.53 23.28 3.47
CA GLU A 773 3.33 22.43 3.34
C GLU A 773 3.39 21.09 4.08
N GLN A 774 4.43 20.83 4.88
CA GLN A 774 4.54 19.63 5.73
C GLN A 774 4.66 19.99 7.23
N PRO A 775 3.54 20.24 7.95
CA PRO A 775 3.60 20.55 9.38
C PRO A 775 3.85 19.34 10.29
N PHE A 776 3.90 18.12 9.72
CA PHE A 776 3.84 16.85 10.47
C PHE A 776 4.74 15.71 9.94
N GLU A 777 5.45 15.89 8.82
CA GLU A 777 6.71 15.15 8.58
C GLU A 777 7.82 16.01 9.17
N LYS A 778 8.86 15.39 9.75
CA LYS A 778 9.82 15.94 10.72
C LYS A 778 10.10 17.45 10.56
N GLY A 779 9.19 18.26 11.11
CA GLY A 779 9.23 19.70 10.95
C GLY A 779 10.54 20.21 11.54
N GLU A 780 11.19 21.15 10.87
CA GLU A 780 12.57 21.61 11.18
C GLU A 780 12.80 21.80 12.69
N LEU A 781 11.81 22.36 13.38
CA LEU A 781 11.72 22.53 14.84
C LEU A 781 12.02 21.28 15.71
N ASN A 782 11.68 20.07 15.24
CA ASN A 782 11.90 18.81 15.95
C ASN A 782 13.24 18.15 15.57
N THR A 783 13.54 18.05 14.27
CA THR A 783 14.78 17.45 13.74
C THR A 783 16.02 18.05 14.41
N PHE A 784 16.05 19.37 14.48
CA PHE A 784 17.13 20.14 15.04
C PHE A 784 17.21 20.09 16.58
N ALA A 785 16.09 19.85 17.26
CA ALA A 785 16.09 19.63 18.71
C ALA A 785 16.68 18.24 19.08
N GLU A 786 16.44 17.23 18.25
CA GLU A 786 17.01 15.89 18.41
C GLU A 786 18.53 15.88 18.16
N GLU A 787 19.02 16.55 17.12
CA GLU A 787 20.46 16.73 16.87
C GLU A 787 21.17 17.34 18.09
N VAL A 788 20.61 18.43 18.65
CA VAL A 788 21.15 19.09 19.85
C VAL A 788 21.14 18.14 21.05
N SER A 789 20.06 17.36 21.22
CA SER A 789 19.96 16.37 22.31
C SER A 789 20.97 15.24 22.16
N LEU A 790 21.19 14.71 20.96
CA LEU A 790 22.22 13.69 20.70
C LEU A 790 23.62 14.25 20.99
N THR A 791 23.91 15.45 20.49
CA THR A 791 25.15 16.19 20.77
C THR A 791 25.41 16.33 22.28
N ASP A 792 24.35 16.60 23.04
CA ASP A 792 24.43 16.73 24.50
C ASP A 792 24.74 15.42 25.22
N MET A 793 24.06 14.34 24.85
CA MET A 793 24.27 12.99 25.41
C MET A 793 25.68 12.47 25.09
N CYS A 794 26.15 12.68 23.86
CA CYS A 794 27.48 12.28 23.42
C CYS A 794 28.61 13.13 24.03
N GLY A 795 28.35 14.40 24.36
CA GLY A 795 29.41 15.35 24.73
C GLY A 795 30.26 14.96 25.95
N ASP A 796 29.66 14.41 27.00
CA ASP A 796 30.43 13.98 28.19
C ASP A 796 31.05 12.58 28.01
N LEU A 797 30.41 11.73 27.20
CA LEU A 797 30.97 10.44 26.78
C LEU A 797 32.21 10.62 25.90
N LEU A 798 32.22 11.61 25.00
CA LEU A 798 33.37 11.96 24.17
C LEU A 798 34.58 12.36 25.04
N SER A 799 34.39 13.14 26.10
CA SER A 799 35.48 13.45 27.04
C SER A 799 35.98 12.21 27.79
N TYR A 800 35.08 11.32 28.20
CA TYR A 800 35.46 10.04 28.83
C TYR A 800 36.26 9.13 27.88
N VAL A 801 35.86 9.05 26.62
CA VAL A 801 36.57 8.29 25.56
C VAL A 801 37.93 8.94 25.25
N ALA A 802 37.99 10.25 25.05
CA ALA A 802 39.23 10.98 24.80
C ALA A 802 40.25 10.81 25.93
N LYS A 803 39.78 10.77 27.19
CA LYS A 803 40.62 10.47 28.36
C LYS A 803 41.31 9.10 28.28
N LYS A 804 40.66 8.07 27.72
CA LYS A 804 41.25 6.72 27.57
C LYS A 804 42.40 6.67 26.55
N LEU A 805 42.48 7.63 25.62
CA LEU A 805 43.44 7.62 24.51
C LEU A 805 44.83 8.18 24.86
N ASN A 806 44.97 8.87 26.01
CA ASN A 806 46.23 9.47 26.49
C ASN A 806 47.00 10.32 25.44
N GLY A 807 46.31 10.88 24.45
CA GLY A 807 46.91 11.73 23.40
C GLY A 807 47.79 11.01 22.36
N GLN A 808 47.77 9.67 22.29
CA GLN A 808 48.63 8.89 21.37
C GLN A 808 47.91 8.37 20.10
N ALA A 809 46.62 8.65 19.95
CA ALA A 809 45.82 8.17 18.82
C ALA A 809 45.91 9.08 17.60
N ALA A 810 46.06 8.46 16.43
CA ALA A 810 45.92 9.06 15.12
C ALA A 810 44.78 8.34 14.38
N PHE A 811 43.94 9.09 13.68
CA PHE A 811 42.74 8.61 13.00
C PHE A 811 42.88 8.83 11.49
N ALA A 812 42.30 7.95 10.67
CA ALA A 812 42.12 8.28 9.26
C ALA A 812 40.90 9.19 9.11
N SER A 813 40.96 10.13 8.17
CA SER A 813 39.79 10.95 7.77
C SER A 813 38.59 10.09 7.36
N THR A 814 38.81 8.88 6.85
CA THR A 814 37.77 7.89 6.51
C THR A 814 37.10 7.22 7.71
N ASP A 815 37.64 7.36 8.93
CA ASP A 815 37.01 6.80 10.15
C ASP A 815 35.78 7.62 10.59
N PHE A 816 35.60 8.82 10.02
CA PHE A 816 34.54 9.77 10.35
C PHE A 816 33.45 9.73 9.27
N PHE A 817 32.27 9.23 9.63
CA PHE A 817 31.15 9.12 8.70
C PHE A 817 30.52 10.49 8.45
N GLY A 818 30.28 10.82 7.17
CA GLY A 818 29.65 12.07 6.73
C GLY A 818 30.51 13.34 6.82
N LEU A 819 31.72 13.26 7.39
CA LEU A 819 32.59 14.41 7.60
C LEU A 819 33.62 14.58 6.47
N VAL A 820 33.72 15.80 5.95
CA VAL A 820 34.73 16.22 4.97
C VAL A 820 35.67 17.23 5.62
N PHE A 821 36.97 16.93 5.61
CA PHE A 821 38.01 17.73 6.26
C PHE A 821 38.74 18.71 5.32
N ASP A 822 38.78 18.42 4.01
CA ASP A 822 39.41 19.22 2.95
C ASP A 822 38.56 19.25 1.67
N GLU A 823 38.67 20.33 0.87
CA GLU A 823 37.80 20.59 -0.30
C GLU A 823 38.17 19.81 -1.57
N GLU A 824 39.40 19.27 -1.66
CA GLU A 824 39.85 18.39 -2.76
C GLU A 824 40.68 17.21 -2.21
N PRO A 825 40.08 16.01 -1.98
CA PRO A 825 40.79 14.86 -1.44
C PRO A 825 41.42 13.99 -2.55
N THR A 826 42.75 13.85 -2.55
CA THR A 826 43.46 12.86 -3.37
C THR A 826 43.85 11.59 -2.61
N GLU A 827 44.10 11.68 -1.30
CA GLU A 827 44.46 10.55 -0.41
C GLU A 827 43.89 10.77 1.01
N PRO A 828 43.64 9.69 1.80
CA PRO A 828 43.11 9.81 3.16
C PRO A 828 44.13 10.46 4.12
N VAL A 829 43.78 11.64 4.64
CA VAL A 829 44.59 12.39 5.62
C VAL A 829 44.52 11.74 7.00
N THR A 830 45.66 11.67 7.69
CA THR A 830 45.77 11.27 9.10
C THR A 830 45.53 12.47 10.01
N LEU A 831 44.61 12.35 10.97
CA LEU A 831 44.17 13.40 11.88
C LEU A 831 44.54 13.08 13.33
N SER A 832 45.03 14.08 14.07
CA SER A 832 45.20 14.02 15.52
C SER A 832 44.04 14.70 16.26
N LEU A 833 43.99 14.57 17.59
CA LEU A 833 43.03 15.33 18.43
C LEU A 833 43.20 16.85 18.28
N ASP A 834 44.42 17.33 18.06
CA ASP A 834 44.71 18.74 17.81
C ASP A 834 44.11 19.21 16.47
N ASP A 835 44.13 18.37 15.43
CA ASP A 835 43.57 18.70 14.11
C ASP A 835 42.04 18.72 14.14
N LEU A 836 41.42 17.75 14.82
CA LEU A 836 39.97 17.72 15.05
C LEU A 836 39.48 18.95 15.83
N TYR A 837 40.24 19.37 16.86
CA TYR A 837 39.94 20.59 17.61
C TYR A 837 40.08 21.84 16.72
N GLN A 838 41.13 21.93 15.90
CA GLN A 838 41.30 23.04 14.94
C GLN A 838 40.21 23.06 13.87
N TYR A 839 39.79 21.91 13.34
CA TYR A 839 38.65 21.79 12.42
C TYR A 839 37.36 22.35 13.03
N CYS A 840 37.04 21.92 14.26
CA CYS A 840 35.89 22.46 14.99
C CYS A 840 35.97 23.98 15.17
N VAL A 841 37.14 24.52 15.56
CA VAL A 841 37.33 25.96 15.73
C VAL A 841 37.21 26.74 14.41
N ARG A 842 37.72 26.20 13.29
CA ARG A 842 37.55 26.79 11.95
C ARG A 842 36.06 26.89 11.58
N ASN A 843 35.31 25.80 11.75
CA ASN A 843 33.87 25.76 11.48
C ASN A 843 33.08 26.73 12.39
N ILE A 844 33.40 26.79 13.69
CA ILE A 844 32.80 27.76 14.62
C ILE A 844 33.00 29.19 14.11
N GLN A 845 34.18 29.54 13.61
CA GLN A 845 34.45 30.88 13.11
C GLN A 845 33.71 31.17 11.80
N ARG A 846 33.72 30.22 10.85
CA ARG A 846 33.02 30.33 9.55
C ARG A 846 31.53 30.54 9.75
N ASP A 847 30.85 29.57 10.36
CA ASP A 847 29.39 29.52 10.47
C ASP A 847 28.86 30.64 11.38
N ALA A 848 29.61 31.01 12.43
CA ALA A 848 29.24 32.17 13.24
C ALA A 848 29.36 33.50 12.47
N SER A 849 30.37 33.65 11.60
CA SER A 849 30.53 34.87 10.78
C SER A 849 29.39 35.04 9.78
N GLU A 850 28.92 33.93 9.20
CA GLU A 850 27.75 33.86 8.34
C GLU A 850 26.47 34.24 9.10
N ALA A 851 26.20 33.55 10.23
CA ALA A 851 25.02 33.78 11.06
C ALA A 851 24.88 35.23 11.58
N PHE A 852 26.00 35.92 11.88
CA PHE A 852 25.96 37.33 12.31
C PHE A 852 25.91 38.34 11.17
N SER A 853 26.17 37.93 9.92
CA SER A 853 26.01 38.79 8.75
C SER A 853 24.54 38.93 8.34
N SER A 854 23.76 37.86 8.48
CA SER A 854 22.32 37.84 8.23
C SER A 854 21.53 38.43 9.40
N LYS A 855 21.05 39.67 9.27
CA LYS A 855 20.20 40.32 10.30
C LYS A 855 18.88 39.59 10.57
N THR A 856 18.43 38.74 9.65
CA THR A 856 17.15 38.03 9.70
C THR A 856 17.19 36.79 10.59
N ALA A 857 18.34 36.11 10.66
CA ALA A 857 18.55 34.85 11.38
C ALA A 857 18.30 34.92 12.91
N LEU A 858 18.37 36.12 13.50
CA LEU A 858 18.36 36.32 14.96
C LEU A 858 16.98 36.61 15.57
N LEU A 859 15.88 36.56 14.79
CA LEU A 859 14.58 37.11 15.19
C LEU A 859 13.41 36.11 15.29
N LEU A 860 13.53 34.91 14.71
CA LEU A 860 12.50 33.86 14.78
C LEU A 860 13.05 32.58 15.44
N ASN A 861 12.23 31.52 15.49
CA ASN A 861 12.39 30.45 16.47
C ASN A 861 13.75 29.73 16.40
N ARG A 862 14.25 29.39 17.58
CA ARG A 862 15.68 29.46 17.93
C ARG A 862 16.31 28.10 18.25
N HIS A 863 15.56 27.05 17.89
CA HIS A 863 16.01 25.68 17.75
C HIS A 863 15.92 25.23 16.27
N ALA A 864 15.73 26.16 15.33
CA ALA A 864 15.45 25.85 13.92
C ALA A 864 16.48 26.40 12.92
N ASP A 865 17.50 27.14 13.38
CA ASP A 865 18.56 27.66 12.50
C ASP A 865 19.73 26.66 12.46
N ALA A 866 19.83 25.94 11.33
CA ALA A 866 20.90 24.97 11.06
C ALA A 866 22.31 25.54 11.29
N ILE A 867 22.55 26.81 10.98
CA ILE A 867 23.86 27.46 11.13
C ILE A 867 24.19 27.58 12.63
N LEU A 868 23.24 27.98 13.47
CA LEU A 868 23.44 28.06 14.91
C LEU A 868 23.64 26.68 15.57
N ILE A 869 23.05 25.63 15.00
CA ILE A 869 23.21 24.25 15.47
C ILE A 869 24.59 23.72 15.10
N ARG A 870 25.07 23.93 13.87
CA ARG A 870 26.46 23.63 13.49
C ARG A 870 27.46 24.33 14.40
N VAL A 871 27.25 25.61 14.72
CA VAL A 871 28.09 26.32 15.70
C VAL A 871 28.01 25.66 17.08
N TYR A 872 26.83 25.27 17.56
CA TYR A 872 26.68 24.58 18.85
C TYR A 872 27.39 23.22 18.89
N GLN A 873 27.20 22.40 17.86
CA GLN A 873 27.80 21.08 17.68
C GLN A 873 29.33 21.16 17.73
N ASN A 874 29.93 22.00 16.89
CA ASN A 874 31.37 22.22 16.87
C ASN A 874 31.88 22.80 18.21
N VAL A 875 31.14 23.72 18.86
CA VAL A 875 31.47 24.23 20.21
C VAL A 875 31.47 23.11 21.24
N ARG A 876 30.50 22.19 21.21
CA ARG A 876 30.39 21.10 22.19
C ARG A 876 31.51 20.10 22.00
N VAL A 877 31.78 19.64 20.77
CA VAL A 877 32.93 18.77 20.44
C VAL A 877 34.25 19.40 20.90
N ALA A 878 34.53 20.64 20.52
CA ALA A 878 35.74 21.34 20.95
C ALA A 878 35.83 21.46 22.48
N SER A 879 34.71 21.73 23.16
CA SER A 879 34.69 21.82 24.63
C SER A 879 35.01 20.49 25.32
N SER A 880 34.62 19.38 24.71
CA SER A 880 34.85 18.03 25.22
C SER A 880 36.27 17.52 24.97
N LEU A 881 36.92 17.97 23.89
CA LEU A 881 38.29 17.58 23.52
C LEU A 881 39.38 18.47 24.14
N LYS A 882 39.07 19.73 24.50
CA LYS A 882 40.04 20.75 24.95
C LYS A 882 41.08 20.26 25.97
N SER A 883 40.69 19.44 26.95
CA SER A 883 41.58 18.97 28.02
C SER A 883 42.61 17.92 27.58
N TYR A 884 42.53 17.46 26.32
CA TYR A 884 43.33 16.39 25.73
C TYR A 884 44.11 16.86 24.49
N VAL A 885 44.13 18.16 24.24
CA VAL A 885 44.73 18.86 23.08
C VAL A 885 45.91 19.70 23.57
N SER A 886 46.92 19.92 22.72
CA SER A 886 48.13 20.66 23.13
C SER A 886 47.81 22.11 23.57
N GLN A 887 48.52 22.60 24.59
CA GLN A 887 48.35 23.98 25.05
C GLN A 887 48.66 25.01 23.96
N GLU A 888 49.57 24.69 23.03
CA GLU A 888 49.90 25.52 21.87
C GLU A 888 48.72 25.61 20.89
N CYS A 889 48.06 24.48 20.58
CA CYS A 889 46.85 24.45 19.76
C CYS A 889 45.71 25.28 20.39
N VAL A 890 45.45 25.10 21.70
CA VAL A 890 44.47 25.91 22.42
C VAL A 890 44.80 27.41 22.38
N ALA A 891 46.08 27.78 22.53
CA ALA A 891 46.55 29.17 22.45
C ALA A 891 46.35 29.79 21.05
N LYS A 892 46.59 29.03 19.97
CA LYS A 892 46.34 29.48 18.58
C LYS A 892 44.86 29.74 18.31
N CYS A 893 43.95 28.94 18.88
CA CYS A 893 42.51 29.03 18.67
C CYS A 893 41.79 30.11 19.52
N LEU A 894 42.40 30.53 20.63
CA LEU A 894 41.82 31.48 21.60
C LEU A 894 41.30 32.82 20.99
N PRO A 895 42.00 33.48 20.05
CA PRO A 895 41.54 34.73 19.45
C PRO A 895 40.19 34.58 18.71
N ALA A 896 40.05 33.54 17.89
CA ALA A 896 38.85 33.26 17.09
C ALA A 896 37.62 33.06 17.99
N LEU A 897 37.74 32.17 18.98
CA LEU A 897 36.68 31.88 19.97
C LEU A 897 36.28 33.13 20.78
N SER A 898 37.24 34.02 21.07
CA SER A 898 36.97 35.27 21.78
C SER A 898 36.11 36.25 20.97
N GLY A 899 36.28 36.26 19.64
CA GLY A 899 35.47 37.04 18.70
C GLY A 899 34.03 36.56 18.65
N VAL A 900 33.84 35.25 18.43
CA VAL A 900 32.52 34.60 18.38
C VAL A 900 31.75 34.80 19.70
N ARG A 901 32.40 34.63 20.87
CA ARG A 901 31.73 34.90 22.16
C ARG A 901 31.30 36.37 22.30
N LYS A 902 32.11 37.34 21.83
CA LYS A 902 31.74 38.77 21.86
C LYS A 902 30.53 39.06 20.97
N ALA A 903 30.44 38.41 19.80
CA ALA A 903 29.28 38.53 18.91
C ALA A 903 28.01 37.93 19.55
N LEU A 904 28.06 36.67 20.02
CA LEU A 904 26.94 36.02 20.71
C LEU A 904 26.44 36.82 21.92
N LYS A 905 27.35 37.36 22.76
CA LYS A 905 26.95 38.19 23.92
C LYS A 905 26.27 39.50 23.50
N LYS A 906 26.60 40.08 22.33
CA LYS A 906 25.90 41.27 21.79
C LYS A 906 24.48 40.97 21.30
N CYS A 907 24.21 39.76 20.82
CA CYS A 907 22.86 39.30 20.48
C CYS A 907 21.95 39.16 21.72
N GLY A 908 22.54 39.12 22.91
CA GLY A 908 21.87 39.14 24.20
C GLY A 908 21.46 37.76 24.70
N SER A 909 21.24 37.64 26.02
CA SER A 909 20.78 36.43 26.70
C SER A 909 19.29 36.10 26.44
N ARG A 910 18.82 36.36 25.22
CA ARG A 910 17.41 36.25 24.81
C ARG A 910 16.89 34.81 24.87
N THR A 911 17.78 33.81 24.95
CA THR A 911 17.47 32.39 24.74
C THR A 911 18.27 31.45 25.63
N VAL A 912 17.66 30.31 26.01
CA VAL A 912 18.33 29.24 26.76
C VAL A 912 19.45 28.59 25.93
N PHE A 913 19.22 28.36 24.63
CA PHE A 913 20.18 27.74 23.72
C PHE A 913 21.44 28.61 23.52
N ILE A 914 21.29 29.92 23.29
CA ILE A 914 22.43 30.85 23.18
C ILE A 914 23.17 30.98 24.51
N ASN A 915 22.46 30.99 25.65
CA ASN A 915 23.11 30.96 26.96
C ASN A 915 23.92 29.67 27.17
N LYS A 916 23.45 28.52 26.66
CA LYS A 916 24.17 27.24 26.66
C LYS A 916 25.43 27.30 25.77
N MET A 917 25.30 27.75 24.51
CA MET A 917 26.45 28.02 23.62
C MET A 917 27.50 28.90 24.29
N VAL A 918 27.09 30.02 24.89
CA VAL A 918 27.98 30.96 25.58
C VAL A 918 28.65 30.32 26.81
N LYS A 919 27.98 29.41 27.53
CA LYS A 919 28.57 28.65 28.65
C LYS A 919 29.68 27.71 28.17
N HIS A 920 29.47 26.93 27.11
CA HIS A 920 30.50 26.05 26.54
C HIS A 920 31.65 26.86 25.88
N LEU A 921 31.35 28.00 25.23
CA LEU A 921 32.39 28.95 24.79
C LEU A 921 33.15 29.59 25.97
N GLN A 922 32.54 29.71 27.16
CA GLN A 922 33.25 30.16 28.36
C GLN A 922 34.20 29.09 28.91
N SER A 923 33.82 27.81 28.95
CA SER A 923 34.75 26.75 29.35
C SER A 923 35.90 26.59 28.35
N LEU A 924 35.66 26.81 27.05
CA LEU A 924 36.72 26.90 26.04
C LEU A 924 37.70 28.06 26.29
N LEU A 925 37.22 29.22 26.75
CA LEU A 925 38.04 30.43 26.92
C LEU A 925 38.67 30.61 28.32
N GLN A 926 38.26 29.83 29.33
CA GLN A 926 38.93 29.80 30.63
C GLN A 926 40.27 29.07 30.50
N SER A 927 41.37 29.70 30.94
CA SER A 927 42.65 29.01 31.09
C SER A 927 42.48 27.84 32.05
N GLY A 928 42.88 26.63 31.65
CA GLY A 928 42.84 25.46 32.52
C GLY A 928 43.81 25.66 33.67
N GLY A 929 43.26 25.94 34.84
CA GLY A 929 43.95 25.94 36.12
C GLY A 929 43.18 25.06 37.07
N ASP A 930 43.54 23.78 37.09
CA ASP A 930 43.65 22.88 38.26
C ASP A 930 44.39 21.60 37.79
#